data_AF-A0AAV6P469-F1
#
_entry.id   AF-A0AAV6P469-F1
#
_cell.length_a   1.000
_cell.length_b   1.000
_cell.length_c   1.000
_cell.angle_alpha   90.00
_cell.angle_beta   90.00
_cell.angle_gamma   90.00
#
_symmetry.space_group_name_H-M   'P 1'
#
loop_
_entity.id
_entity.type
_entity.pdbx_description
1 polymer ?
#
loop_
_entity_poly.entity_id
_entity_poly.type
_entity_poly.pdbx_seq_one_letter_code
_entity_poly.pdbx_strand_id
1 'polypeptide(L)'
;MAMAIAHHRESSSGSLTRHLDSTGKYVRYTSEQVEALERVYAECPKPSSLRRQQLIRECPILSNIEPKQIKVWFQNRRCREKQRKEASRLQTVNRKLNAMNKLLMEENDRLQKQVSQLVCENGFMRQQLQTVPAATTDASCDSVVTTPQPSKTDANNPAGLLSIAEETLAEFLSKATGTAVDWVQMPGMKPGPDSVGIFAISQSCGGVAARACGLVSLEPAKIAEILKDRPSWFRDCRSLEVFTMFPAGNGGTIELVYTQVYAPTTLAPARDFWTLRYTITLENGSLVVCERSLSGSGAGPSPAAAAQFVRAEMLPSGYLIRPCEGGGSIIHIVDHLNLEAWNVPEVLRPLYESSKVVAQNMTIAALRYVRQIAQETSGEVVYGLGRQPAVLRTFSQRLSRGFNDLVNGFNDNGWSLINCEGAEDVVLAVNSTKNFGTTSNPANSLTYPGGVLCAKASMLLQNVPPAVLVRFLREHRSEWADFNIDAYSAATLKANSYAYPGMRPTRFTGSQIIMPLGHTIEHEELLEVIRLEGHPMVQEDTFVSRDIHLLQICSGINENAVGACSELIFAPIDEMFPDDAPLLPSGFRIIPLDSRTSDAKGALTTQRTLDLTSSLEFPFESSMQDNVMNMAQQYVRSVISSVQRVAMAISPSGGSPSLGPKLSPGSPEALTLAHWICKSYSLQLGTELISSDSLESDSLLKNLWNHQDAILCCSLKSLPVFMFANQAGLDMLETTLVALQDITLDKIFDEAGRKALCSDFPKLMQQGFAYLPGGICASTMGRHVSYEQAIAWKVLEADETTVHCLAFSFINWSFV
;
A
#
# COMPACT_ATOMS: atom_id res chain seq x y z
N MET A 1 -6.01 46.94 -29.54
CA MET A 1 -5.34 47.87 -28.61
C MET A 1 -4.37 47.04 -27.78
N ALA A 2 -3.12 46.95 -28.24
CA ALA A 2 -2.09 46.10 -27.63
C ALA A 2 -1.36 46.91 -26.55
N MET A 3 -1.40 46.44 -25.31
CA MET A 3 -0.50 46.92 -24.26
C MET A 3 0.53 45.83 -23.96
N ALA A 4 1.75 46.08 -24.43
CA ALA A 4 2.94 45.40 -23.98
C ALA A 4 3.26 45.86 -22.55
N ILE A 5 3.30 44.94 -21.59
CA ILE A 5 3.83 45.18 -20.26
C ILE A 5 5.17 44.47 -20.15
N ALA A 6 6.23 45.28 -20.14
CA ALA A 6 7.60 44.87 -19.91
C ALA A 6 7.75 44.41 -18.45
N HIS A 7 8.30 43.21 -18.25
CA HIS A 7 8.72 42.75 -16.93
C HIS A 7 9.99 43.50 -16.50
N HIS A 8 9.81 44.48 -15.61
CA HIS A 8 10.87 44.97 -14.73
C HIS A 8 11.33 43.82 -13.83
N ARG A 9 12.61 43.46 -13.94
CA ARG A 9 13.27 42.47 -13.11
C ARG A 9 14.06 43.23 -12.03
N GLU A 10 13.44 43.44 -10.88
CA GLU A 10 14.15 43.94 -9.70
C GLU A 10 15.08 42.84 -9.16
N SER A 11 16.36 43.20 -9.06
CA SER A 11 17.39 42.34 -8.47
C SER A 11 17.42 42.52 -6.96
N SER A 12 17.01 41.51 -6.21
CA SER A 12 17.41 41.35 -4.80
C SER A 12 18.73 40.56 -4.77
N SER A 13 19.84 41.29 -4.85
CA SER A 13 21.18 40.76 -4.68
C SER A 13 21.49 40.53 -3.20
N GLY A 14 21.22 39.33 -2.70
CA GLY A 14 21.74 38.83 -1.42
C GLY A 14 22.86 37.82 -1.66
N SER A 15 24.11 38.31 -1.63
CA SER A 15 25.39 37.61 -1.44
C SER A 15 25.52 36.15 -1.91
N LEU A 16 25.96 35.95 -3.16
CA LEU A 16 26.67 34.75 -3.58
C LEU A 16 28.04 35.18 -4.09
N THR A 17 29.07 34.75 -3.37
CA THR A 17 30.49 34.91 -3.68
C THR A 17 30.78 34.43 -5.11
N ARG A 18 31.02 35.40 -6.01
CA ARG A 18 31.51 35.14 -7.37
C ARG A 18 32.99 34.77 -7.28
N HIS A 19 33.34 33.53 -7.60
CA HIS A 19 34.71 33.19 -7.97
C HIS A 19 34.86 33.37 -9.48
N LEU A 20 35.47 34.49 -9.86
CA LEU A 20 35.98 34.79 -11.20
C LEU A 20 37.42 34.26 -11.29
N ASP A 21 37.75 33.56 -12.37
CA ASP A 21 39.14 33.34 -12.77
C ASP A 21 39.72 34.63 -13.39
N SER A 22 41.04 34.78 -13.33
CA SER A 22 41.87 35.96 -13.62
C SER A 22 41.78 36.57 -15.03
N THR A 23 40.82 36.14 -15.86
CA THR A 23 40.55 36.72 -17.20
C THR A 23 39.06 36.93 -17.53
N GLY A 24 38.13 36.72 -16.58
CA GLY A 24 36.75 37.18 -16.73
C GLY A 24 35.91 36.55 -17.87
N LYS A 25 36.29 35.39 -18.40
CA LYS A 25 35.50 34.65 -19.41
C LYS A 25 34.94 33.35 -18.84
N TYR A 26 33.70 33.02 -19.21
CA TYR A 26 33.09 31.71 -18.93
C TYR A 26 34.00 30.58 -19.38
N VAL A 27 34.24 29.59 -18.49
CA VAL A 27 34.96 28.37 -18.83
C VAL A 27 34.21 27.65 -19.96
N ARG A 28 34.82 27.60 -21.15
CA ARG A 28 34.31 26.86 -22.31
C ARG A 28 35.05 25.54 -22.40
N TYR A 29 34.33 24.45 -22.16
CA TYR A 29 34.84 23.10 -22.36
C TYR A 29 34.87 22.78 -23.86
N THR A 30 35.90 22.06 -24.32
CA THR A 30 35.93 21.51 -25.68
C THR A 30 34.91 20.37 -25.82
N SER A 31 34.55 19.99 -27.06
CA SER A 31 33.61 18.88 -27.30
C SER A 31 34.10 17.58 -26.65
N GLU A 32 35.39 17.29 -26.75
CA GLU A 32 36.03 16.10 -26.18
C GLU A 32 36.02 16.12 -24.64
N GLN A 33 36.21 17.29 -24.04
CA GLN A 33 36.11 17.47 -22.59
C GLN A 33 34.68 17.26 -22.09
N VAL A 34 33.67 17.76 -22.83
CA VAL A 34 32.26 17.54 -22.50
C VAL A 34 31.91 16.06 -22.60
N GLU A 35 32.34 15.38 -23.67
CA GLU A 35 32.05 13.95 -23.86
C GLU A 35 32.65 13.07 -22.76
N ALA A 36 33.89 13.37 -22.34
CA ALA A 36 34.53 12.68 -21.22
C ALA A 36 33.77 12.90 -19.90
N LEU A 37 33.32 14.13 -19.63
CA LEU A 37 32.51 14.46 -18.44
C LEU A 37 31.11 13.83 -18.50
N GLU A 38 30.49 13.74 -19.68
CA GLU A 38 29.20 13.09 -19.89
C GLU A 38 29.27 11.57 -19.70
N ARG A 39 30.36 10.92 -20.13
CA ARG A 39 30.59 9.49 -19.88
C ARG A 39 30.65 9.18 -18.37
N VAL A 40 31.41 9.98 -17.62
CA VAL A 40 31.49 9.86 -16.16
C VAL A 40 30.16 10.22 -15.49
N TYR A 41 29.39 11.15 -16.05
CA TYR A 41 28.07 11.49 -15.54
C TYR A 41 27.07 10.33 -15.65
N ALA A 42 27.16 9.53 -16.71
CA ALA A 42 26.32 8.34 -16.87
C ALA A 42 26.61 7.29 -15.76
N GLU A 43 27.87 7.16 -15.35
CA GLU A 43 28.29 6.22 -14.31
C GLU A 43 28.11 6.77 -12.89
N CYS A 44 28.46 8.04 -12.66
CA CYS A 44 28.44 8.67 -11.34
C CYS A 44 28.02 10.16 -11.42
N PRO A 45 26.72 10.46 -11.26
CA PRO A 45 26.19 11.84 -11.35
C PRO A 45 26.63 12.78 -10.20
N LYS A 46 27.15 12.23 -9.09
CA LYS A 46 27.61 12.97 -7.90
C LYS A 46 29.03 12.51 -7.48
N PRO A 47 30.06 12.80 -8.29
CA PRO A 47 31.41 12.30 -8.00
C PRO A 47 31.99 12.92 -6.72
N SER A 48 32.59 12.08 -5.88
CA SER A 48 33.28 12.50 -4.65
C SER A 48 34.50 13.39 -4.96
N SER A 49 35.05 14.06 -3.94
CA SER A 49 36.27 14.88 -4.13
C SER A 49 37.43 14.03 -4.64
N LEU A 50 37.59 12.83 -4.09
CA LEU A 50 38.61 11.86 -4.50
C LEU A 50 38.41 11.41 -5.95
N ARG A 51 37.18 11.09 -6.34
CA ARG A 51 36.87 10.66 -7.72
C ARG A 51 37.10 11.77 -8.74
N ARG A 52 36.84 13.03 -8.39
CA ARG A 52 37.15 14.20 -9.25
C ARG A 52 38.65 14.39 -9.44
N GLN A 53 39.47 14.14 -8.41
CA GLN A 53 40.93 14.21 -8.52
C GLN A 53 41.50 13.06 -9.34
N GLN A 54 40.95 11.85 -9.18
CA GLN A 54 41.29 10.69 -10.02
C GLN A 54 40.95 10.94 -11.49
N LEU A 55 39.79 11.50 -11.79
CA LEU A 55 39.37 11.80 -13.16
C LEU A 55 40.35 12.72 -13.90
N ILE A 56 40.93 13.71 -13.21
CA ILE A 56 41.94 14.62 -13.78
C ILE A 56 43.25 13.89 -14.07
N ARG A 57 43.60 12.87 -13.27
CA ARG A 57 44.80 12.04 -13.46
C ARG A 57 44.60 10.97 -14.55
N GLU A 58 43.40 10.41 -14.65
CA GLU A 58 43.04 9.34 -15.58
C GLU A 58 42.75 9.87 -17.00
N CYS A 59 42.25 11.11 -17.12
CA CYS A 59 41.92 11.74 -18.40
C CYS A 59 42.85 12.94 -18.68
N PRO A 60 43.92 12.77 -19.49
CA PRO A 60 44.86 13.85 -19.82
C PRO A 60 44.18 15.09 -20.43
N ILE A 61 43.05 14.90 -21.11
CA ILE A 61 42.24 15.96 -21.75
C ILE A 61 41.58 16.89 -20.72
N LEU A 62 41.42 16.43 -19.46
CA LEU A 62 40.88 17.18 -18.33
C LEU A 62 41.98 17.71 -17.38
N SER A 63 43.26 17.47 -17.69
CA SER A 63 44.41 17.85 -16.84
C SER A 63 44.51 19.36 -16.55
N ASN A 64 44.02 20.18 -17.49
CA ASN A 64 44.00 21.65 -17.38
C ASN A 64 42.72 22.21 -16.74
N ILE A 65 41.86 21.35 -16.18
CA ILE A 65 40.58 21.75 -15.56
C ILE A 65 40.68 21.59 -14.05
N GLU A 66 40.30 22.63 -13.31
CA GLU A 66 40.34 22.56 -11.85
C GLU A 66 39.25 21.62 -11.29
N PRO A 67 39.52 20.90 -10.18
CA PRO A 67 38.51 20.06 -9.51
C PRO A 67 37.22 20.80 -9.11
N LYS A 68 37.32 22.11 -8.87
CA LYS A 68 36.18 23.00 -8.60
C LYS A 68 35.33 23.24 -9.85
N GLN A 69 35.94 23.41 -11.02
CA GLN A 69 35.23 23.59 -12.28
C GLN A 69 34.48 22.31 -12.67
N ILE A 70 35.08 21.13 -12.47
CA ILE A 70 34.40 19.83 -12.64
C ILE A 70 33.18 19.73 -11.69
N LYS A 71 33.33 20.11 -10.41
CA LYS A 71 32.19 20.14 -9.46
C LYS A 71 31.02 20.97 -9.99
N VAL A 72 31.31 22.17 -10.47
CA VAL A 72 30.32 23.12 -10.99
C VAL A 72 29.68 22.58 -12.28
N TRP A 73 30.46 21.92 -13.16
CA TRP A 73 29.92 21.27 -14.35
C TRP A 73 28.88 20.19 -13.99
N PHE A 74 29.20 19.29 -13.06
CA PHE A 74 28.27 18.25 -12.61
C PHE A 74 27.04 18.83 -11.88
N GLN A 75 27.21 19.91 -11.10
CA GLN A 75 26.07 20.63 -10.50
C GLN A 75 25.15 21.25 -11.56
N ASN A 76 25.73 21.94 -12.55
CA ASN A 76 24.99 22.57 -13.63
C ASN A 76 24.33 21.53 -14.55
N ARG A 77 24.99 20.40 -14.81
CA ARG A 77 24.43 19.31 -15.62
C ARG A 77 23.22 18.67 -14.95
N ARG A 78 23.27 18.43 -13.64
CA ARG A 78 22.11 17.98 -12.84
C ARG A 78 20.99 19.00 -12.84
N CYS A 79 21.32 20.29 -12.67
CA CYS A 79 20.33 21.37 -12.71
C CYS A 79 19.62 21.45 -14.08
N ARG A 80 20.38 21.41 -15.18
CA ARG A 80 19.84 21.43 -16.54
C ARG A 80 19.00 20.20 -16.86
N GLU A 81 19.40 19.02 -16.38
CA GLU A 81 18.60 17.81 -16.55
C GLU A 81 17.29 17.87 -15.78
N LYS A 82 17.36 18.32 -14.51
CA LYS A 82 16.16 18.56 -13.69
C LYS A 82 15.23 19.55 -14.38
N GLN A 83 15.76 20.65 -14.92
CA GLN A 83 14.98 21.62 -15.69
C GLN A 83 14.39 21.03 -16.96
N ARG A 84 15.12 20.20 -17.72
CA ARG A 84 14.59 19.53 -18.92
C ARG A 84 13.46 18.56 -18.58
N LYS A 85 13.65 17.73 -17.55
CA LYS A 85 12.63 16.80 -17.03
C LYS A 85 11.39 17.57 -16.57
N GLU A 86 11.59 18.66 -15.82
CA GLU A 86 10.50 19.49 -15.34
C GLU A 86 9.77 20.23 -16.47
N ALA A 87 10.50 20.76 -17.46
CA ALA A 87 9.89 21.41 -18.63
C ALA A 87 9.08 20.41 -19.47
N SER A 88 9.58 19.19 -19.66
CA SER A 88 8.85 18.10 -20.31
C SER A 88 7.60 17.73 -19.52
N ARG A 89 7.71 17.60 -18.19
CA ARG A 89 6.59 17.35 -17.29
C ARG A 89 5.53 18.44 -17.40
N LEU A 90 5.95 19.71 -17.36
CA LEU A 90 5.07 20.87 -17.52
C LEU A 90 4.41 20.90 -18.91
N GLN A 91 5.11 20.56 -19.98
CA GLN A 91 4.49 20.45 -21.31
C GLN A 91 3.42 19.37 -21.35
N THR A 92 3.69 18.18 -20.78
CA THR A 92 2.69 17.11 -20.68
C THR A 92 1.49 17.54 -19.85
N VAL A 93 1.71 18.16 -18.69
CA VAL A 93 0.63 18.71 -17.85
C VAL A 93 -0.16 19.77 -18.60
N ASN A 94 0.48 20.67 -19.34
CA ASN A 94 -0.18 21.73 -20.09
C ASN A 94 -1.03 21.16 -21.23
N ARG A 95 -0.57 20.12 -21.94
CA ARG A 95 -1.39 19.38 -22.91
C ARG A 95 -2.62 18.76 -22.26
N LYS A 96 -2.45 18.10 -21.11
CA LYS A 96 -3.56 17.52 -20.33
C LYS A 96 -4.55 18.60 -19.86
N LEU A 97 -4.06 19.72 -19.35
CA LEU A 97 -4.88 20.83 -18.87
C LEU A 97 -5.65 21.48 -20.01
N ASN A 98 -5.04 21.67 -21.18
CA ASN A 98 -5.73 22.20 -22.36
C ASN A 98 -6.82 21.24 -22.87
N ALA A 99 -6.54 19.93 -22.89
CA ALA A 99 -7.56 18.94 -23.22
C ALA A 99 -8.71 18.98 -22.20
N MET A 100 -8.41 19.05 -20.90
CA MET A 100 -9.42 19.12 -19.85
C MET A 100 -10.25 20.42 -19.89
N ASN A 101 -9.60 21.56 -20.15
CA ASN A 101 -10.30 22.84 -20.33
C ASN A 101 -11.23 22.81 -21.54
N LYS A 102 -10.80 22.21 -22.66
CA LYS A 102 -11.66 22.03 -23.84
C LYS A 102 -12.89 21.21 -23.50
N LEU A 103 -12.74 20.09 -22.78
CA LEU A 103 -13.87 19.28 -22.33
C LEU A 103 -14.81 20.02 -21.39
N LEU A 104 -14.26 20.80 -20.46
CA LEU A 104 -15.06 21.63 -19.56
C LEU A 104 -15.86 22.67 -20.35
N MET A 105 -15.30 23.27 -21.40
CA MET A 105 -16.04 24.19 -22.28
C MET A 105 -17.11 23.46 -23.10
N GLU A 106 -16.83 22.27 -23.62
CA GLU A 106 -17.81 21.46 -24.35
C GLU A 106 -18.98 21.01 -23.46
N GLU A 107 -18.71 20.60 -22.21
CA GLU A 107 -19.78 20.29 -21.25
C GLU A 107 -20.55 21.54 -20.84
N ASN A 108 -19.87 22.67 -20.65
CA ASN A 108 -20.54 23.92 -20.33
C ASN A 108 -21.49 24.33 -21.48
N ASP A 109 -21.04 24.24 -22.74
CA ASP A 109 -21.89 24.47 -23.91
C ASP A 109 -23.07 23.50 -23.99
N ARG A 110 -22.85 22.20 -23.72
CA ARG A 110 -23.91 21.18 -23.68
C ARG A 110 -24.93 21.46 -22.58
N LEU A 111 -24.48 21.76 -21.36
CA LEU A 111 -25.34 22.12 -20.23
C LEU A 111 -26.12 23.40 -20.54
N GLN A 112 -25.48 24.39 -21.16
CA GLN A 112 -26.13 25.64 -21.52
C GLN A 112 -27.22 25.44 -22.59
N LYS A 113 -27.02 24.52 -23.54
CA LYS A 113 -28.06 24.06 -24.47
C LYS A 113 -29.21 23.35 -23.76
N GLN A 114 -28.91 22.45 -22.82
CA GLN A 114 -29.92 21.72 -22.06
C GLN A 114 -30.75 22.67 -21.17
N VAL A 115 -30.11 23.64 -20.52
CA VAL A 115 -30.78 24.71 -19.78
C VAL A 115 -31.66 25.53 -20.71
N SER A 116 -31.18 25.91 -21.89
CA SER A 116 -31.96 26.67 -22.87
C SER A 116 -33.20 25.90 -23.33
N GLN A 117 -33.08 24.59 -23.57
CA GLN A 117 -34.20 23.72 -23.91
C GLN A 117 -35.21 23.63 -22.77
N LEU A 118 -34.76 23.34 -21.54
CA LEU A 118 -35.64 23.26 -20.37
C LEU A 118 -36.32 24.59 -20.05
N VAL A 119 -35.66 25.73 -20.28
CA VAL A 119 -36.25 27.06 -20.15
C VAL A 119 -37.35 27.27 -21.21
N CYS A 120 -37.12 26.81 -22.44
CA CYS A 120 -38.11 26.88 -23.51
C CYS A 120 -39.34 26.00 -23.21
N GLU A 121 -39.12 24.76 -22.79
CA GLU A 121 -40.18 23.82 -22.37
C GLU A 121 -40.96 24.35 -21.16
N ASN A 122 -40.29 24.90 -20.15
CA ASN A 122 -40.96 25.56 -19.02
C ASN A 122 -41.77 26.79 -19.45
N GLY A 123 -41.26 27.57 -20.41
CA GLY A 123 -41.99 28.68 -21.01
C GLY A 123 -43.27 28.21 -21.67
N PHE A 124 -43.19 27.14 -22.46
CA PHE A 124 -44.34 26.52 -23.13
C PHE A 124 -45.37 25.99 -22.13
N MET A 125 -44.94 25.25 -21.10
CA MET A 125 -45.84 24.74 -20.05
C MET A 125 -46.52 25.86 -19.27
N ARG A 126 -45.81 26.96 -18.95
CA ARG A 126 -46.39 28.14 -18.31
C ARG A 126 -47.42 28.84 -19.21
N GLN A 127 -47.18 28.87 -20.52
CA GLN A 127 -48.12 29.42 -21.49
C GLN A 127 -49.38 28.56 -21.63
N GLN A 128 -49.22 27.24 -21.56
CA GLN A 128 -50.32 26.26 -21.57
C GLN A 128 -51.20 26.38 -20.32
N LEU A 129 -50.60 26.63 -19.15
CA LEU A 129 -51.31 26.90 -17.90
C LEU A 129 -52.05 28.26 -17.89
N GLN A 130 -51.60 29.23 -18.68
CA GLN A 130 -52.24 30.55 -18.80
C GLN A 130 -53.35 30.60 -19.88
N THR A 131 -53.49 29.58 -20.73
CA THR A 131 -54.44 29.55 -21.85
C THR A 131 -55.71 28.71 -21.60
N VAL A 132 -55.94 28.23 -20.38
CA VAL A 132 -57.19 27.52 -20.02
C VAL A 132 -58.25 28.53 -19.53
N PRO A 133 -59.36 28.76 -20.25
CA PRO A 133 -60.50 29.51 -19.72
C PRO A 133 -61.31 28.62 -18.77
N ALA A 134 -61.77 29.21 -17.67
CA ALA A 134 -62.65 28.59 -16.70
C ALA A 134 -63.97 28.12 -17.36
N ALA A 135 -64.18 26.81 -17.44
CA ALA A 135 -65.50 26.22 -17.59
C ALA A 135 -65.58 24.94 -16.73
N THR A 136 -66.54 25.00 -15.83
CA THR A 136 -67.06 23.98 -14.91
C THR A 136 -67.37 22.64 -15.58
N THR A 137 -67.00 21.52 -14.96
CA THR A 137 -67.94 20.57 -14.30
C THR A 137 -67.25 19.23 -13.99
N ASP A 138 -67.25 18.91 -12.70
CA ASP A 138 -67.61 17.63 -12.08
C ASP A 138 -67.77 16.41 -13.02
N ALA A 139 -66.82 15.47 -12.94
CA ALA A 139 -67.04 14.06 -13.23
C ALA A 139 -65.92 13.23 -12.60
N SER A 140 -66.25 12.64 -11.45
CA SER A 140 -65.69 11.41 -10.90
C SER A 140 -65.18 10.45 -11.99
N CYS A 141 -63.92 10.05 -11.90
CA CYS A 141 -63.38 8.82 -12.48
C CYS A 141 -62.20 8.33 -11.62
N ASP A 142 -62.47 7.28 -10.85
CA ASP A 142 -61.46 6.36 -10.33
C ASP A 142 -60.51 5.98 -11.47
N SER A 143 -59.24 6.39 -11.37
CA SER A 143 -58.17 5.83 -12.19
C SER A 143 -57.21 5.11 -11.26
N VAL A 144 -57.34 3.79 -11.27
CA VAL A 144 -56.40 2.82 -10.70
C VAL A 144 -55.01 3.16 -11.21
N VAL A 145 -54.15 3.64 -10.30
CA VAL A 145 -52.70 3.71 -10.53
C VAL A 145 -52.20 2.27 -10.61
N THR A 146 -52.17 1.72 -11.82
CA THR A 146 -51.30 0.60 -12.14
C THR A 146 -49.91 1.18 -12.32
N THR A 147 -49.13 1.12 -11.24
CA THR A 147 -47.68 1.10 -11.37
C THR A 147 -47.31 0.02 -12.40
N PRO A 148 -46.47 0.31 -13.41
CA PRO A 148 -45.96 -0.75 -14.26
C PRO A 148 -45.04 -1.60 -13.38
N GLN A 149 -45.57 -2.72 -12.87
CA GLN A 149 -44.72 -3.81 -12.40
C GLN A 149 -43.84 -4.23 -13.58
N PRO A 150 -42.53 -4.43 -13.39
CA PRO A 150 -41.68 -4.99 -14.43
C PRO A 150 -42.20 -6.39 -14.75
N SER A 151 -42.83 -6.53 -15.91
CA SER A 151 -43.26 -7.80 -16.45
C SER A 151 -42.03 -8.70 -16.56
N LYS A 152 -42.04 -9.82 -15.80
CA LYS A 152 -41.08 -10.92 -15.94
C LYS A 152 -41.08 -11.36 -17.40
N THR A 153 -40.11 -10.85 -18.15
CA THR A 153 -39.91 -11.21 -19.55
C THR A 153 -38.90 -12.34 -19.54
N ASP A 154 -39.30 -13.50 -20.08
CA ASP A 154 -38.50 -14.72 -20.03
C ASP A 154 -37.10 -14.49 -20.63
N ALA A 155 -36.07 -14.75 -19.83
CA ALA A 155 -34.66 -14.57 -20.17
C ALA A 155 -34.15 -15.46 -21.33
N ASN A 156 -35.02 -16.30 -21.90
CA ASN A 156 -34.70 -17.23 -22.99
C ASN A 156 -35.05 -16.71 -24.39
N ASN A 157 -35.61 -15.50 -24.53
CA ASN A 157 -35.89 -14.90 -25.83
C ASN A 157 -34.83 -13.85 -26.21
N PRO A 158 -34.12 -13.97 -27.36
CA PRO A 158 -33.11 -13.00 -27.79
C PRO A 158 -33.64 -11.56 -27.92
N ALA A 159 -34.93 -11.39 -28.23
CA ALA A 159 -35.56 -10.06 -28.26
C ALA A 159 -35.68 -9.42 -26.86
N GLY A 160 -35.89 -10.22 -25.81
CA GLY A 160 -35.95 -9.75 -24.43
C GLY A 160 -34.58 -9.31 -23.91
N LEU A 161 -33.51 -10.03 -24.29
CA LEU A 161 -32.14 -9.67 -23.92
C LEU A 161 -31.69 -8.34 -24.54
N LEU A 162 -32.08 -8.06 -25.78
CA LEU A 162 -31.79 -6.76 -26.41
C LEU A 162 -32.48 -5.60 -25.67
N SER A 163 -33.75 -5.76 -25.29
CA SER A 163 -34.48 -4.75 -24.51
C SER A 163 -33.79 -4.47 -23.17
N ILE A 164 -33.34 -5.53 -22.47
CA ILE A 164 -32.59 -5.39 -21.21
C ILE A 164 -31.25 -4.68 -21.46
N ALA A 165 -30.57 -4.98 -22.57
CA ALA A 165 -29.31 -4.35 -22.95
C ALA A 165 -29.48 -2.84 -23.22
N GLU A 166 -30.54 -2.44 -23.94
CA GLU A 166 -30.84 -1.04 -24.25
C GLU A 166 -31.25 -0.24 -23.01
N GLU A 167 -32.07 -0.82 -22.13
CA GLU A 167 -32.41 -0.23 -20.83
C GLU A 167 -31.16 -0.03 -19.96
N THR A 168 -30.31 -1.07 -19.90
CA THR A 168 -29.04 -1.03 -19.17
C THR A 168 -28.11 0.06 -19.71
N LEU A 169 -28.03 0.21 -21.03
CA LEU A 169 -27.24 1.26 -21.68
C LEU A 169 -27.73 2.66 -21.26
N ALA A 170 -29.04 2.91 -21.34
CA ALA A 170 -29.63 4.19 -20.99
C ALA A 170 -29.37 4.55 -19.52
N GLU A 171 -29.60 3.62 -18.60
CA GLU A 171 -29.37 3.82 -17.17
C GLU A 171 -27.88 4.02 -16.86
N PHE A 172 -27.00 3.19 -17.44
CA PHE A 172 -25.55 3.32 -17.28
C PHE A 172 -25.05 4.71 -17.74
N LEU A 173 -25.47 5.16 -18.93
CA LEU A 173 -25.06 6.46 -19.46
C LEU A 173 -25.48 7.59 -18.51
N SER A 174 -26.69 7.53 -17.96
CA SER A 174 -27.17 8.53 -17.00
C SER A 174 -26.34 8.58 -15.70
N LYS A 175 -25.82 7.43 -15.23
CA LYS A 175 -24.90 7.36 -14.09
C LYS A 175 -23.51 7.90 -14.46
N ALA A 176 -23.01 7.52 -15.63
CA ALA A 176 -21.68 7.89 -16.14
C ALA A 176 -21.56 9.36 -16.49
N THR A 177 -22.64 10.04 -16.90
CA THR A 177 -22.68 11.50 -17.11
C THR A 177 -22.95 12.27 -15.82
N GLY A 178 -23.38 11.60 -14.76
CA GLY A 178 -23.63 12.20 -13.45
C GLY A 178 -25.02 12.80 -13.26
N THR A 179 -26.01 12.37 -14.04
CA THR A 179 -27.39 12.88 -13.96
C THR A 179 -28.30 12.05 -13.07
N ALA A 180 -27.95 10.79 -12.78
CA ALA A 180 -28.83 9.84 -12.08
C ALA A 180 -28.46 9.54 -10.61
N VAL A 181 -27.22 9.82 -10.19
CA VAL A 181 -26.72 9.51 -8.85
C VAL A 181 -26.08 10.76 -8.26
N ASP A 182 -26.37 11.04 -7.00
CA ASP A 182 -25.68 12.10 -6.26
C ASP A 182 -24.26 11.65 -5.91
N TRP A 183 -23.30 12.19 -6.65
CA TRP A 183 -21.89 11.82 -6.58
C TRP A 183 -21.15 12.73 -5.61
N VAL A 184 -20.66 12.15 -4.51
CA VAL A 184 -19.80 12.85 -3.55
C VAL A 184 -18.35 12.52 -3.85
N GLN A 185 -17.51 13.55 -3.92
CA GLN A 185 -16.08 13.36 -4.15
C GLN A 185 -15.45 12.51 -3.04
N MET A 186 -14.58 11.58 -3.45
CA MET A 186 -13.87 10.70 -2.52
C MET A 186 -13.02 11.50 -1.51
N PRO A 187 -13.20 11.29 -0.19
CA PRO A 187 -12.40 11.95 0.83
C PRO A 187 -10.90 11.66 0.67
N GLY A 188 -10.06 12.68 0.90
CA GLY A 188 -8.60 12.56 0.80
C GLY A 188 -8.04 12.69 -0.61
N MET A 189 -8.87 12.72 -1.65
CA MET A 189 -8.43 12.93 -3.03
C MET A 189 -8.71 14.36 -3.48
N LYS A 190 -7.66 15.15 -3.71
CA LYS A 190 -7.80 16.50 -4.29
C LYS A 190 -7.78 16.41 -5.82
N PRO A 191 -8.71 17.05 -6.54
CA PRO A 191 -8.63 17.14 -7.99
C PRO A 191 -7.44 18.04 -8.35
N GLY A 192 -6.61 17.63 -9.31
CA GLY A 192 -5.45 18.41 -9.70
C GLY A 192 -4.74 17.83 -10.93
N PRO A 193 -3.79 18.58 -11.51
CA PRO A 193 -3.03 18.15 -12.68
C PRO A 193 -2.21 16.88 -12.46
N ASP A 194 -1.86 16.59 -11.21
CA ASP A 194 -1.13 15.39 -10.80
C ASP A 194 -2.06 14.24 -10.32
N SER A 195 -3.40 14.40 -10.37
CA SER A 195 -4.32 13.34 -9.92
C SER A 195 -4.50 12.22 -10.96
N VAL A 196 -4.70 10.98 -10.49
CA VAL A 196 -4.99 9.82 -11.35
C VAL A 196 -6.29 10.00 -12.13
N GLY A 197 -7.26 10.64 -11.51
CA GLY A 197 -8.58 10.88 -12.05
C GLY A 197 -9.42 11.66 -11.06
N ILE A 198 -10.70 11.77 -11.39
CA ILE A 198 -11.75 12.25 -10.50
C ILE A 198 -12.50 11.02 -10.00
N PHE A 199 -12.61 10.87 -8.69
CA PHE A 199 -13.26 9.74 -8.06
C PHE A 199 -14.39 10.22 -7.17
N ALA A 200 -15.55 9.59 -7.32
CA ALA A 200 -16.73 9.89 -6.55
C ALA A 200 -17.42 8.60 -6.07
N ILE A 201 -18.12 8.71 -4.96
CA ILE A 201 -18.92 7.65 -4.36
C ILE A 201 -20.34 8.15 -4.11
N SER A 202 -21.29 7.24 -4.08
CA SER A 202 -22.63 7.56 -3.60
C SER A 202 -22.76 7.29 -2.10
N GLN A 203 -23.51 8.15 -1.41
CA GLN A 203 -23.86 8.02 0.01
C GLN A 203 -25.30 7.52 0.24
N SER A 204 -26.16 7.52 -0.80
CA SER A 204 -27.61 7.34 -0.66
C SER A 204 -28.25 6.53 -1.80
N CYS A 205 -27.50 5.63 -2.45
CA CYS A 205 -28.03 4.71 -3.45
C CYS A 205 -28.44 3.35 -2.86
N GLY A 206 -29.31 2.61 -3.57
CA GLY A 206 -29.60 1.22 -3.23
C GLY A 206 -28.41 0.32 -3.55
N GLY A 207 -27.59 0.01 -2.54
CA GLY A 207 -26.33 -0.72 -2.69
C GLY A 207 -25.12 0.20 -2.54
N VAL A 208 -23.99 -0.18 -3.14
CA VAL A 208 -22.73 0.56 -3.15
C VAL A 208 -22.42 1.03 -4.56
N ALA A 209 -22.03 2.29 -4.71
CA ALA A 209 -21.73 2.86 -6.02
C ALA A 209 -20.50 3.75 -6.00
N ALA A 210 -19.64 3.57 -7.00
CA ALA A 210 -18.44 4.33 -7.23
C ALA A 210 -18.31 4.73 -8.70
N ARG A 211 -17.68 5.88 -8.94
CA ARG A 211 -17.42 6.42 -10.28
C ARG A 211 -16.01 6.97 -10.36
N ALA A 212 -15.32 6.66 -11.46
CA ALA A 212 -14.04 7.24 -11.81
C ALA A 212 -14.08 7.89 -13.19
N CYS A 213 -13.34 8.97 -13.36
CA CYS A 213 -13.09 9.59 -14.67
C CYS A 213 -11.60 9.90 -14.82
N GLY A 214 -11.00 9.54 -15.94
CA GLY A 214 -9.59 9.82 -16.20
C GLY A 214 -9.19 9.74 -17.67
N LEU A 215 -8.10 10.43 -18.01
CA LEU A 215 -7.47 10.37 -19.33
C LEU A 215 -6.46 9.22 -19.41
N VAL A 216 -6.46 8.49 -20.52
CA VAL A 216 -5.52 7.40 -20.82
C VAL A 216 -5.02 7.51 -22.26
N SER A 217 -3.72 7.29 -22.48
CA SER A 217 -3.09 7.35 -23.80
C SER A 217 -3.24 6.05 -24.62
N LEU A 218 -4.45 5.50 -24.67
CA LEU A 218 -4.81 4.31 -25.46
C LEU A 218 -6.10 4.55 -26.25
N GLU A 219 -6.29 3.80 -27.33
CA GLU A 219 -7.52 3.84 -28.15
C GLU A 219 -8.70 3.14 -27.46
N PRO A 220 -9.96 3.49 -27.79
CA PRO A 220 -11.13 2.93 -27.12
C PRO A 220 -11.21 1.40 -27.16
N ALA A 221 -10.91 0.80 -28.31
CA ALA A 221 -10.96 -0.65 -28.50
C ALA A 221 -9.97 -1.37 -27.57
N LYS A 222 -8.72 -0.89 -27.49
CA LYS A 222 -7.70 -1.48 -26.63
C LYS A 222 -8.04 -1.35 -25.14
N ILE A 223 -8.62 -0.22 -24.74
CA ILE A 223 -9.08 -0.02 -23.36
C ILE A 223 -10.20 -1.01 -23.02
N ALA A 224 -11.18 -1.19 -23.91
CA ALA A 224 -12.26 -2.14 -23.68
C ALA A 224 -11.75 -3.60 -23.60
N GLU A 225 -10.79 -3.98 -24.44
CA GLU A 225 -10.14 -5.30 -24.38
C GLU A 225 -9.49 -5.53 -23.00
N ILE A 226 -8.70 -4.56 -22.52
CA ILE A 226 -8.03 -4.64 -21.21
C ILE A 226 -9.05 -4.73 -20.07
N LEU A 227 -10.08 -3.89 -20.08
CA LEU A 227 -11.06 -3.82 -18.99
C LEU A 227 -11.99 -5.05 -18.97
N LYS A 228 -12.31 -5.63 -20.13
CA LYS A 228 -13.11 -6.86 -20.21
C LYS A 228 -12.39 -8.08 -19.61
N ASP A 229 -11.06 -8.09 -19.63
CA ASP A 229 -10.23 -9.12 -19.01
C ASP A 229 -10.04 -8.87 -17.50
N ARG A 230 -11.16 -8.94 -16.74
CA ARG A 230 -11.17 -8.73 -15.29
C ARG A 230 -10.13 -9.57 -14.53
N PRO A 231 -9.92 -10.88 -14.80
CA PRO A 231 -8.94 -11.68 -14.09
C PRO A 231 -7.49 -11.15 -14.15
N SER A 232 -7.15 -10.37 -15.17
CA SER A 232 -5.82 -9.78 -15.31
C SER A 232 -5.59 -8.53 -14.45
N TRP A 233 -6.63 -7.87 -13.94
CA TRP A 233 -6.42 -6.61 -13.20
C TRP A 233 -7.21 -6.51 -11.91
N PHE A 234 -8.38 -7.16 -11.84
CA PHE A 234 -9.22 -7.18 -10.66
C PHE A 234 -8.78 -8.33 -9.75
N ARG A 235 -8.04 -8.01 -8.69
CA ARG A 235 -7.44 -8.99 -7.77
C ARG A 235 -8.44 -9.93 -7.12
N ASP A 236 -9.63 -9.42 -6.84
CA ASP A 236 -10.70 -10.21 -6.24
C ASP A 236 -11.43 -11.06 -7.28
N CYS A 237 -11.19 -10.87 -8.59
CA CYS A 237 -11.78 -11.72 -9.62
C CYS A 237 -11.07 -13.07 -9.68
N ARG A 238 -11.82 -14.14 -9.38
CA ARG A 238 -11.35 -15.52 -9.49
C ARG A 238 -11.38 -16.03 -10.93
N SER A 239 -12.52 -15.83 -11.58
CA SER A 239 -12.81 -16.32 -12.92
C SER A 239 -13.89 -15.45 -13.57
N LEU A 240 -13.82 -15.37 -14.89
CA LEU A 240 -14.79 -14.72 -15.74
C LEU A 240 -15.01 -15.61 -16.96
N GLU A 241 -16.23 -16.11 -17.12
CA GLU A 241 -16.60 -17.01 -18.21
C GLU A 241 -17.71 -16.36 -19.05
N VAL A 242 -17.49 -16.27 -20.36
CA VAL A 242 -18.50 -15.83 -21.32
C VAL A 242 -19.24 -17.07 -21.82
N PHE A 243 -20.48 -17.24 -21.39
CA PHE A 243 -21.29 -18.43 -21.69
C PHE A 243 -21.85 -18.42 -23.11
N THR A 244 -22.28 -17.25 -23.56
CA THR A 244 -22.83 -17.08 -24.91
C THR A 244 -22.69 -15.63 -25.36
N MET A 245 -22.64 -15.44 -26.67
CA MET A 245 -22.50 -14.15 -27.33
C MET A 245 -23.55 -14.03 -28.44
N PHE A 246 -24.24 -12.90 -28.49
CA PHE A 246 -25.25 -12.58 -29.48
C PHE A 246 -24.94 -11.24 -30.17
N PRO A 247 -24.95 -11.17 -31.51
CA PRO A 247 -24.94 -9.88 -32.19
C PRO A 247 -26.30 -9.18 -32.03
N ALA A 248 -26.29 -7.92 -31.63
CA ALA A 248 -27.51 -7.12 -31.42
C ALA A 248 -28.11 -6.55 -32.73
N GLY A 249 -27.42 -6.73 -33.88
CA GLY A 249 -27.87 -6.26 -35.20
C GLY A 249 -27.63 -4.78 -35.49
N ASN A 250 -27.46 -3.93 -34.47
CA ASN A 250 -27.09 -2.51 -34.56
C ASN A 250 -25.57 -2.27 -34.47
N GLY A 251 -24.75 -3.30 -34.70
CA GLY A 251 -23.30 -3.26 -34.47
C GLY A 251 -22.89 -3.49 -32.99
N GLY A 252 -23.85 -3.65 -32.08
CA GLY A 252 -23.61 -4.05 -30.69
C GLY A 252 -23.46 -5.57 -30.52
N THR A 253 -22.85 -5.97 -29.40
CA THR A 253 -22.66 -7.37 -28.99
C THR A 253 -23.14 -7.55 -27.56
N ILE A 254 -23.98 -8.56 -27.34
CA ILE A 254 -24.49 -8.97 -26.02
C ILE A 254 -23.76 -10.25 -25.60
N GLU A 255 -23.28 -10.29 -24.38
CA GLU A 255 -22.55 -11.42 -23.79
C GLU A 255 -23.22 -11.79 -22.47
N LEU A 256 -23.49 -13.07 -22.26
CA LEU A 256 -23.86 -13.56 -20.92
C LEU A 256 -22.59 -13.99 -20.19
N VAL A 257 -22.33 -13.34 -19.06
CA VAL A 257 -21.06 -13.45 -18.34
C VAL A 257 -21.34 -13.95 -16.93
N TYR A 258 -20.62 -14.99 -16.53
CA TYR A 258 -20.53 -15.44 -15.15
C TYR A 258 -19.20 -15.00 -14.56
N THR A 259 -19.24 -14.26 -13.45
CA THR A 259 -18.04 -13.80 -12.76
C THR A 259 -18.03 -14.33 -11.34
N GLN A 260 -16.91 -14.93 -10.92
CA GLN A 260 -16.68 -15.32 -9.53
C GLN A 260 -15.69 -14.34 -8.89
N VAL A 261 -15.97 -13.95 -7.65
CA VAL A 261 -15.18 -13.00 -6.86
C VAL A 261 -14.84 -13.63 -5.51
N TYR A 262 -13.55 -13.62 -5.17
CA TYR A 262 -13.03 -14.10 -3.90
C TYR A 262 -13.65 -13.35 -2.72
N ALA A 263 -13.84 -14.06 -1.59
CA ALA A 263 -14.01 -13.38 -0.31
C ALA A 263 -12.67 -12.80 0.14
N PRO A 264 -12.66 -11.58 0.70
CA PRO A 264 -11.43 -10.95 1.17
C PRO A 264 -10.92 -11.58 2.48
N THR A 265 -11.75 -12.35 3.20
CA THR A 265 -11.48 -12.94 4.52
C THR A 265 -12.08 -14.34 4.61
N THR A 266 -11.57 -15.19 5.51
CA THR A 266 -12.13 -16.53 5.78
C THR A 266 -13.47 -16.48 6.54
N LEU A 267 -13.86 -15.30 7.05
CA LEU A 267 -15.07 -15.11 7.85
C LEU A 267 -16.34 -14.80 7.02
N ALA A 268 -16.22 -14.77 5.69
CA ALA A 268 -17.32 -14.49 4.78
C ALA A 268 -17.24 -15.39 3.54
N PRO A 269 -18.38 -15.81 2.95
CA PRO A 269 -18.39 -16.59 1.72
C PRO A 269 -18.03 -15.73 0.49
N ALA A 270 -17.55 -16.36 -0.59
CA ALA A 270 -17.24 -15.69 -1.85
C ALA A 270 -18.52 -15.22 -2.59
N ARG A 271 -18.38 -14.34 -3.59
CA ARG A 271 -19.52 -13.81 -4.38
C ARG A 271 -19.47 -14.29 -5.82
N ASP A 272 -20.63 -14.45 -6.43
CA ASP A 272 -20.74 -14.62 -7.86
C ASP A 272 -21.75 -13.64 -8.48
N PHE A 273 -21.58 -13.39 -9.78
CA PHE A 273 -22.42 -12.51 -10.57
C PHE A 273 -22.84 -13.24 -11.84
N TRP A 274 -24.11 -13.11 -12.20
CA TRP A 274 -24.64 -13.59 -13.47
C TRP A 274 -25.26 -12.42 -14.22
N THR A 275 -24.55 -11.98 -15.27
CA THR A 275 -24.76 -10.67 -15.86
C THR A 275 -24.92 -10.73 -17.38
N LEU A 276 -25.69 -9.79 -17.90
CA LEU A 276 -25.70 -9.42 -19.31
C LEU A 276 -24.73 -8.26 -19.51
N ARG A 277 -23.71 -8.45 -20.34
CA ARG A 277 -22.76 -7.43 -20.76
C ARG A 277 -23.06 -7.02 -22.20
N TYR A 278 -23.30 -5.75 -22.43
CA TYR A 278 -23.58 -5.17 -23.74
C TYR A 278 -22.45 -4.23 -24.16
N THR A 279 -21.92 -4.43 -25.36
CA THR A 279 -20.86 -3.61 -25.97
C THR A 279 -21.37 -2.98 -27.25
N ILE A 280 -21.30 -1.66 -27.35
CA ILE A 280 -21.75 -0.91 -28.53
C ILE A 280 -20.83 0.29 -28.81
N THR A 281 -20.61 0.57 -30.09
CA THR A 281 -19.97 1.82 -30.53
C THR A 281 -21.05 2.82 -30.91
N LEU A 282 -21.02 4.01 -30.31
CA LEU A 282 -21.96 5.09 -30.58
C LEU A 282 -21.56 5.85 -31.85
N GLU A 283 -22.49 6.61 -32.42
CA GLU A 283 -22.28 7.40 -33.66
C GLU A 283 -21.13 8.41 -33.54
N ASN A 284 -20.85 8.91 -32.33
CA ASN A 284 -19.76 9.84 -32.05
C ASN A 284 -18.38 9.15 -31.89
N GLY A 285 -18.27 7.84 -32.17
CA GLY A 285 -17.05 7.05 -32.04
C GLY A 285 -16.72 6.62 -30.61
N SER A 286 -17.58 6.93 -29.62
CA SER A 286 -17.41 6.46 -28.24
C SER A 286 -17.77 4.97 -28.14
N LEU A 287 -16.98 4.23 -27.37
CA LEU A 287 -17.25 2.83 -27.08
C LEU A 287 -17.87 2.69 -25.69
N VAL A 288 -19.00 1.99 -25.60
CA VAL A 288 -19.69 1.71 -24.33
C VAL A 288 -19.69 0.22 -24.07
N VAL A 289 -19.32 -0.17 -22.86
CA VAL A 289 -19.49 -1.52 -22.33
C VAL A 289 -20.28 -1.38 -21.05
N CYS A 290 -21.54 -1.83 -21.04
CA CYS A 290 -22.39 -1.79 -19.85
C CYS A 290 -22.83 -3.18 -19.44
N GLU A 291 -22.99 -3.41 -18.13
CA GLU A 291 -23.27 -4.71 -17.55
C GLU A 291 -24.33 -4.59 -16.46
N ARG A 292 -25.23 -5.58 -16.38
CA ARG A 292 -26.29 -5.68 -15.37
C ARG A 292 -26.60 -7.13 -15.05
N SER A 293 -26.91 -7.44 -13.80
CA SER A 293 -27.37 -8.77 -13.37
C SER A 293 -28.74 -9.09 -13.94
N LEU A 294 -28.93 -10.36 -14.33
CA LEU A 294 -30.23 -10.87 -14.76
C LEU A 294 -31.08 -11.27 -13.55
N SER A 295 -32.08 -10.46 -13.20
CA SER A 295 -32.98 -10.73 -12.06
C SER A 295 -33.78 -12.03 -12.28
N GLY A 296 -33.84 -12.90 -11.27
CA GLY A 296 -34.66 -14.13 -11.28
C GLY A 296 -34.02 -15.38 -11.89
N SER A 297 -32.75 -15.32 -12.31
CA SER A 297 -32.03 -16.43 -12.96
C SER A 297 -31.32 -17.36 -11.97
N GLY A 298 -32.08 -18.10 -11.15
CA GLY A 298 -31.65 -19.33 -10.44
C GLY A 298 -30.23 -19.38 -9.81
N ALA A 299 -29.72 -20.60 -9.63
CA ALA A 299 -28.42 -20.92 -9.01
C ALA A 299 -27.18 -20.46 -9.83
N GLY A 300 -27.36 -19.65 -10.89
CA GLY A 300 -26.33 -19.45 -11.92
C GLY A 300 -26.19 -20.66 -12.85
N PRO A 301 -25.10 -20.71 -13.64
CA PRO A 301 -24.90 -21.78 -14.62
C PRO A 301 -24.61 -23.16 -14.02
N SER A 302 -24.19 -23.23 -12.75
CA SER A 302 -23.84 -24.48 -12.07
C SER A 302 -24.45 -24.58 -10.66
N PRO A 303 -25.20 -25.66 -10.35
CA PRO A 303 -25.71 -25.88 -9.00
C PRO A 303 -24.61 -26.16 -7.97
N ALA A 304 -23.42 -26.63 -8.39
CA ALA A 304 -22.29 -26.86 -7.49
C ALA A 304 -21.60 -25.54 -7.06
N ALA A 305 -21.67 -24.51 -7.90
CA ALA A 305 -21.18 -23.18 -7.56
C ALA A 305 -22.11 -22.48 -6.54
N ALA A 306 -23.42 -22.66 -6.66
CA ALA A 306 -24.40 -22.06 -5.75
C ALA A 306 -24.23 -22.41 -4.25
N ALA A 307 -23.52 -23.50 -3.93
CA ALA A 307 -23.22 -23.87 -2.55
C ALA A 307 -22.02 -23.13 -1.93
N GLN A 308 -21.12 -22.57 -2.76
CA GLN A 308 -19.86 -21.93 -2.31
C GLN A 308 -19.89 -20.40 -2.46
N PHE A 309 -20.88 -19.84 -3.16
CA PHE A 309 -20.97 -18.42 -3.49
C PHE A 309 -22.32 -17.84 -3.07
N VAL A 310 -22.29 -16.59 -2.60
CA VAL A 310 -23.47 -15.74 -2.43
C VAL A 310 -23.67 -14.93 -3.72
N ARG A 311 -24.86 -15.04 -4.32
CA ARG A 311 -25.20 -14.30 -5.55
C ARG A 311 -25.38 -12.82 -5.26
N ALA A 312 -24.43 -12.02 -5.73
CA ALA A 312 -24.50 -10.57 -5.69
C ALA A 312 -25.20 -10.02 -6.94
N GLU A 313 -25.69 -8.79 -6.85
CA GLU A 313 -26.38 -8.10 -7.93
C GLU A 313 -25.54 -6.94 -8.46
N MET A 314 -25.30 -6.91 -9.77
CA MET A 314 -24.72 -5.78 -10.47
C MET A 314 -25.85 -4.95 -11.06
N LEU A 315 -26.03 -3.74 -10.53
CA LEU A 315 -26.89 -2.73 -11.14
C LEU A 315 -26.16 -2.13 -12.35
N PRO A 316 -26.84 -1.39 -13.25
CA PRO A 316 -26.20 -0.89 -14.46
C PRO A 316 -24.87 -0.18 -14.20
N SER A 317 -23.79 -0.85 -14.62
CA SER A 317 -22.38 -0.56 -14.38
C SER A 317 -21.61 -0.69 -15.69
N GLY A 318 -20.35 -0.23 -15.74
CA GLY A 318 -19.49 -0.44 -16.89
C GLY A 318 -18.59 0.76 -17.23
N TYR A 319 -18.27 0.88 -18.52
CA TYR A 319 -17.25 1.76 -19.05
C TYR A 319 -17.78 2.57 -20.24
N LEU A 320 -17.61 3.90 -20.18
CA LEU A 320 -17.82 4.82 -21.30
C LEU A 320 -16.46 5.37 -21.73
N ILE A 321 -16.02 5.01 -22.93
CA ILE A 321 -14.68 5.34 -23.44
C ILE A 321 -14.84 6.27 -24.64
N ARG A 322 -14.40 7.52 -24.47
CA ARG A 322 -14.54 8.57 -25.49
C ARG A 322 -13.18 8.90 -26.09
N PRO A 323 -13.00 8.81 -27.42
CA PRO A 323 -11.75 9.21 -28.05
C PRO A 323 -11.49 10.72 -27.87
N CYS A 324 -10.21 11.11 -27.82
CA CYS A 324 -9.79 12.51 -27.70
C CYS A 324 -9.08 13.02 -28.96
N GLU A 325 -9.37 14.26 -29.34
CA GLU A 325 -8.60 14.98 -30.36
C GLU A 325 -7.19 15.28 -29.83
N GLY A 326 -6.18 14.54 -30.30
CA GLY A 326 -4.80 14.59 -29.80
C GLY A 326 -4.21 13.24 -29.39
N GLY A 327 -4.99 12.16 -29.49
CA GLY A 327 -4.57 10.80 -29.13
C GLY A 327 -4.94 10.41 -27.70
N GLY A 328 -5.35 9.15 -27.52
CA GLY A 328 -5.87 8.64 -26.25
C GLY A 328 -7.39 8.76 -26.10
N SER A 329 -7.89 8.43 -24.91
CA SER A 329 -9.31 8.37 -24.58
C SER A 329 -9.60 8.87 -23.16
N ILE A 330 -10.78 9.47 -22.96
CA ILE A 330 -11.36 9.71 -21.63
C ILE A 330 -12.21 8.51 -21.28
N ILE A 331 -11.96 7.93 -20.12
CA ILE A 331 -12.70 6.79 -19.60
C ILE A 331 -13.55 7.29 -18.44
N HIS A 332 -14.84 6.97 -18.46
CA HIS A 332 -15.70 6.99 -17.28
C HIS A 332 -16.00 5.55 -16.88
N ILE A 333 -15.76 5.23 -15.60
CA ILE A 333 -16.03 3.93 -14.99
C ILE A 333 -17.12 4.13 -13.97
N VAL A 334 -18.16 3.30 -14.00
CA VAL A 334 -19.21 3.28 -12.97
C VAL A 334 -19.38 1.85 -12.49
N ASP A 335 -19.26 1.66 -11.19
CA ASP A 335 -19.51 0.40 -10.53
C ASP A 335 -20.64 0.60 -9.54
N HIS A 336 -21.74 -0.15 -9.71
CA HIS A 336 -22.92 -0.09 -8.85
C HIS A 336 -23.35 -1.51 -8.52
N LEU A 337 -23.10 -1.92 -7.28
CA LEU A 337 -23.27 -3.30 -6.83
C LEU A 337 -24.15 -3.36 -5.59
N ASN A 338 -24.90 -4.45 -5.46
CA ASN A 338 -25.43 -4.93 -4.21
C ASN A 338 -24.72 -6.24 -3.85
N LEU A 339 -23.88 -6.18 -2.82
CA LEU A 339 -23.00 -7.27 -2.39
C LEU A 339 -23.64 -8.16 -1.32
N GLU A 340 -24.95 -8.02 -1.08
CA GLU A 340 -25.74 -8.87 -0.19
C GLU A 340 -25.14 -8.93 1.24
N ALA A 341 -24.81 -7.76 1.78
CA ALA A 341 -24.06 -7.61 3.04
C ALA A 341 -24.73 -8.28 4.25
N TRP A 342 -26.05 -8.49 4.22
CA TRP A 342 -26.78 -9.21 5.27
C TRP A 342 -26.37 -10.68 5.42
N ASN A 343 -25.70 -11.29 4.43
CA ASN A 343 -25.22 -12.67 4.47
C ASN A 343 -23.89 -12.83 5.21
N VAL A 344 -23.33 -11.75 5.77
CA VAL A 344 -22.10 -11.78 6.58
C VAL A 344 -22.34 -11.31 8.01
N PRO A 345 -21.46 -11.69 8.96
CA PRO A 345 -21.47 -11.12 10.31
C PRO A 345 -21.49 -9.59 10.31
N GLU A 346 -22.19 -9.01 11.27
CA GLU A 346 -22.42 -7.55 11.35
C GLU A 346 -21.12 -6.75 11.31
N VAL A 347 -20.08 -7.22 12.00
CA VAL A 347 -18.75 -6.60 12.03
C VAL A 347 -18.09 -6.50 10.65
N LEU A 348 -18.44 -7.38 9.70
CA LEU A 348 -17.88 -7.41 8.34
C LEU A 348 -18.76 -6.70 7.30
N ARG A 349 -19.99 -6.32 7.65
CA ARG A 349 -20.89 -5.59 6.73
C ARG A 349 -20.26 -4.35 6.10
N PRO A 350 -19.42 -3.55 6.80
CA PRO A 350 -18.73 -2.41 6.19
C PRO A 350 -17.93 -2.76 4.94
N LEU A 351 -17.42 -3.99 4.79
CA LEU A 351 -16.69 -4.42 3.59
C LEU A 351 -17.58 -4.50 2.34
N TYR A 352 -18.87 -4.72 2.52
CA TYR A 352 -19.84 -4.96 1.45
C TYR A 352 -20.83 -3.79 1.28
N GLU A 353 -20.93 -2.92 2.28
CA GLU A 353 -21.80 -1.74 2.27
C GLU A 353 -21.05 -0.42 2.05
N SER A 354 -19.72 -0.46 1.93
CA SER A 354 -18.90 0.74 1.73
C SER A 354 -18.61 0.99 0.25
N SER A 355 -19.19 2.05 -0.30
CA SER A 355 -18.85 2.57 -1.64
C SER A 355 -17.36 2.91 -1.77
N LYS A 356 -16.69 3.27 -0.67
CA LYS A 356 -15.25 3.56 -0.65
C LYS A 356 -14.43 2.29 -0.92
N VAL A 357 -14.83 1.14 -0.35
CA VAL A 357 -14.14 -0.14 -0.57
C VAL A 357 -14.28 -0.56 -2.05
N VAL A 358 -15.47 -0.47 -2.63
CA VAL A 358 -15.70 -0.74 -4.06
C VAL A 358 -14.88 0.20 -4.95
N ALA A 359 -14.87 1.50 -4.62
CA ALA A 359 -14.08 2.48 -5.35
C ALA A 359 -12.60 2.10 -5.37
N GLN A 360 -12.03 1.69 -4.23
CA GLN A 360 -10.61 1.36 -4.12
C GLN A 360 -10.27 0.03 -4.81
N ASN A 361 -11.02 -1.04 -4.56
CA ASN A 361 -10.69 -2.38 -5.04
C ASN A 361 -10.99 -2.59 -6.53
N MET A 362 -11.98 -1.88 -7.07
CA MET A 362 -12.46 -2.13 -8.43
C MET A 362 -12.34 -0.87 -9.32
N THR A 363 -12.98 0.24 -8.96
CA THR A 363 -13.09 1.41 -9.85
C THR A 363 -11.76 2.12 -10.09
N ILE A 364 -11.03 2.42 -9.00
CA ILE A 364 -9.72 3.08 -9.01
C ILE A 364 -8.67 2.11 -9.57
N ALA A 365 -8.71 0.85 -9.13
CA ALA A 365 -7.81 -0.20 -9.60
C ALA A 365 -7.88 -0.39 -11.12
N ALA A 366 -9.09 -0.41 -11.70
CA ALA A 366 -9.29 -0.48 -13.15
C ALA A 366 -8.60 0.69 -13.87
N LEU A 367 -8.86 1.94 -13.44
CA LEU A 367 -8.27 3.12 -14.08
C LEU A 367 -6.74 3.14 -13.96
N ARG A 368 -6.21 2.75 -12.81
CA ARG A 368 -4.76 2.65 -12.57
C ARG A 368 -4.12 1.60 -13.46
N TYR A 369 -4.74 0.43 -13.58
CA TYR A 369 -4.21 -0.65 -14.41
C TYR A 369 -4.13 -0.26 -15.88
N VAL A 370 -5.20 0.32 -16.45
CA VAL A 370 -5.19 0.75 -17.86
C VAL A 370 -4.13 1.85 -18.08
N ARG A 371 -3.98 2.78 -17.13
CA ARG A 371 -2.90 3.79 -17.17
C ARG A 371 -1.51 3.16 -17.11
N GLN A 372 -1.35 2.08 -16.34
CA GLN A 372 -0.11 1.33 -16.28
C GLN A 372 0.28 0.72 -17.62
N ILE A 373 -0.65 0.02 -18.24
CA ILE A 373 -0.42 -0.55 -19.58
C ILE A 373 -0.11 0.55 -20.60
N ALA A 374 -0.79 1.70 -20.53
CA ALA A 374 -0.54 2.83 -21.42
C ALA A 374 0.90 3.39 -21.31
N GLN A 375 1.42 3.54 -20.08
CA GLN A 375 2.78 4.05 -19.84
C GLN A 375 3.88 3.07 -20.21
N GLU A 376 3.64 1.77 -20.02
CA GLU A 376 4.59 0.74 -20.44
C GLU A 376 4.65 0.64 -21.96
N THR A 377 3.50 0.76 -22.63
CA THR A 377 3.43 0.76 -24.10
C THR A 377 4.11 1.99 -24.71
N SER A 378 4.12 3.13 -24.00
CA SER A 378 4.80 4.35 -24.46
C SER A 378 6.32 4.34 -24.24
N GLY A 379 6.85 3.39 -23.45
CA GLY A 379 8.27 3.31 -23.10
C GLY A 379 8.76 4.37 -22.10
N GLU A 380 7.85 5.09 -21.42
CA GLU A 380 8.21 6.12 -20.42
C GLU A 380 8.79 5.53 -19.11
N VAL A 381 8.58 4.24 -18.84
CA VAL A 381 9.02 3.57 -17.60
C VAL A 381 10.15 2.58 -17.88
N VAL A 382 11.34 2.86 -17.35
CA VAL A 382 12.51 1.95 -17.37
C VAL A 382 12.67 1.35 -15.98
N TYR A 383 12.34 0.07 -15.79
CA TYR A 383 12.59 -0.64 -14.54
C TYR A 383 14.09 -0.96 -14.41
N GLY A 384 14.67 -0.70 -13.23
CA GLY A 384 16.11 -0.69 -13.00
C GLY A 384 16.81 -2.06 -12.99
N LEU A 385 16.09 -3.17 -13.19
CA LEU A 385 16.60 -4.53 -12.99
C LEU A 385 16.14 -5.50 -14.09
N GLY A 386 16.42 -5.19 -15.36
CA GLY A 386 16.53 -6.17 -16.47
C GLY A 386 15.31 -7.03 -16.87
N ARG A 387 14.27 -7.20 -16.03
CA ARG A 387 13.04 -7.95 -16.35
C ARG A 387 11.96 -7.01 -16.87
N GLN A 388 11.17 -7.51 -17.82
CA GLN A 388 10.10 -6.74 -18.43
C GLN A 388 8.99 -6.44 -17.39
N PRO A 389 8.34 -5.26 -17.44
CA PRO A 389 7.25 -4.90 -16.53
C PRO A 389 6.12 -5.94 -16.49
N ALA A 390 5.82 -6.53 -17.65
CA ALA A 390 4.80 -7.57 -17.79
C ALA A 390 5.06 -8.78 -16.90
N VAL A 391 6.31 -9.23 -16.83
CA VAL A 391 6.73 -10.36 -15.99
C VAL A 391 6.52 -10.05 -14.51
N LEU A 392 6.87 -8.83 -14.07
CA LEU A 392 6.67 -8.40 -12.68
C LEU A 392 5.19 -8.37 -12.31
N ARG A 393 4.32 -7.92 -13.23
CA ARG A 393 2.86 -7.99 -13.02
C ARG A 393 2.36 -9.43 -12.92
N THR A 394 2.83 -10.31 -13.80
CA THR A 394 2.45 -11.72 -13.76
C THR A 394 2.83 -12.36 -12.42
N PHE A 395 4.01 -12.05 -11.88
CA PHE A 395 4.40 -12.51 -10.55
C PHE A 395 3.47 -11.98 -9.44
N SER A 396 3.18 -10.68 -9.44
CA SER A 396 2.24 -10.05 -8.49
C SER A 396 0.86 -10.72 -8.57
N GLN A 397 0.31 -10.88 -9.77
CA GLN A 397 -0.99 -11.53 -10.01
C GLN A 397 -1.00 -12.98 -9.51
N ARG A 398 0.05 -13.75 -9.79
CA ARG A 398 0.14 -15.16 -9.37
C ARG A 398 0.22 -15.30 -7.86
N LEU A 399 0.97 -14.42 -7.18
CA LEU A 399 1.01 -14.37 -5.71
C LEU A 399 -0.36 -14.04 -5.12
N SER A 400 -0.98 -12.94 -5.56
CA SER A 400 -2.29 -12.50 -5.05
C SER A 400 -3.39 -13.53 -5.33
N ARG A 401 -3.42 -14.11 -6.54
CA ARG A 401 -4.40 -15.13 -6.91
C ARG A 401 -4.25 -16.39 -6.07
N GLY A 402 -3.02 -16.91 -5.93
CA GLY A 402 -2.80 -18.10 -5.11
C GLY A 402 -3.11 -17.86 -3.64
N PHE A 403 -2.80 -16.68 -3.08
CA PHE A 403 -3.21 -16.31 -1.72
C PHE A 403 -4.74 -16.27 -1.58
N ASN A 404 -5.44 -15.67 -2.54
CA ASN A 404 -6.91 -15.63 -2.55
C ASN A 404 -7.55 -17.01 -2.69
N ASP A 405 -7.00 -17.88 -3.54
CA ASP A 405 -7.42 -19.28 -3.65
C ASP A 405 -7.28 -20.01 -2.33
N LEU A 406 -6.22 -19.73 -1.57
CA LEU A 406 -6.01 -20.32 -0.26
C LEU A 406 -7.00 -19.80 0.77
N VAL A 407 -7.17 -18.48 0.90
CA VAL A 407 -8.14 -17.89 1.85
C VAL A 407 -9.52 -18.51 1.66
N ASN A 408 -9.96 -18.69 0.41
CA ASN A 408 -11.30 -19.21 0.11
C ASN A 408 -11.38 -20.75 0.12
N GLY A 409 -10.35 -21.47 -0.33
CA GLY A 409 -10.28 -22.93 -0.30
C GLY A 409 -11.38 -23.66 -1.08
N PHE A 410 -11.65 -23.25 -2.32
CA PHE A 410 -12.73 -23.83 -3.12
C PHE A 410 -12.51 -25.31 -3.49
N ASN A 411 -13.60 -26.08 -3.49
CA ASN A 411 -13.58 -27.53 -3.70
C ASN A 411 -13.21 -27.93 -5.14
N ASP A 412 -13.61 -27.13 -6.12
CA ASP A 412 -13.28 -27.30 -7.55
C ASP A 412 -11.77 -27.13 -7.83
N ASN A 413 -11.05 -26.40 -6.98
CA ASN A 413 -9.58 -26.31 -7.00
C ASN A 413 -8.89 -27.48 -6.27
N GLY A 414 -9.65 -28.48 -5.81
CA GLY A 414 -9.14 -29.67 -5.11
C GLY A 414 -8.82 -29.47 -3.63
N TRP A 415 -9.29 -28.36 -3.03
CA TRP A 415 -9.20 -28.17 -1.58
C TRP A 415 -10.33 -28.90 -0.86
N SER A 416 -10.00 -29.49 0.29
CA SER A 416 -10.99 -30.07 1.20
C SER A 416 -10.69 -29.66 2.62
N LEU A 417 -11.72 -29.24 3.36
CA LEU A 417 -11.61 -28.89 4.78
C LEU A 417 -11.29 -30.13 5.62
N ILE A 418 -10.36 -30.00 6.56
CA ILE A 418 -10.08 -31.01 7.57
C ILE A 418 -10.83 -30.63 8.84
N ASN A 419 -11.78 -31.45 9.27
CA ASN A 419 -12.45 -31.26 10.55
C ASN A 419 -11.50 -31.67 11.68
N CYS A 420 -10.93 -30.68 12.38
CA CYS A 420 -10.18 -30.90 13.61
C CYS A 420 -11.11 -30.70 14.81
N GLU A 421 -11.36 -31.76 15.58
CA GLU A 421 -12.10 -31.64 16.85
C GLU A 421 -11.33 -30.74 17.83
N GLY A 422 -11.92 -29.60 18.23
CA GLY A 422 -11.44 -28.78 19.33
C GLY A 422 -10.65 -27.50 18.99
N ALA A 423 -10.67 -26.98 17.77
CA ALA A 423 -10.00 -25.71 17.42
C ALA A 423 -10.84 -24.80 16.52
N GLU A 424 -11.54 -23.82 17.09
CA GLU A 424 -12.35 -22.86 16.32
C GLU A 424 -11.50 -21.72 15.69
N ASP A 425 -10.28 -21.49 16.15
CA ASP A 425 -9.48 -20.31 15.76
C ASP A 425 -8.65 -20.48 14.47
N VAL A 426 -8.40 -21.73 14.03
CA VAL A 426 -7.55 -22.04 12.86
C VAL A 426 -8.24 -23.07 11.97
N VAL A 427 -8.44 -22.71 10.71
CA VAL A 427 -9.07 -23.53 9.67
C VAL A 427 -7.99 -24.24 8.87
N LEU A 428 -8.04 -25.58 8.80
CA LEU A 428 -7.12 -26.39 8.01
C LEU A 428 -7.79 -26.91 6.74
N ALA A 429 -7.14 -26.73 5.60
CA ALA A 429 -7.56 -27.29 4.32
C ALA A 429 -6.40 -28.06 3.68
N VAL A 430 -6.71 -29.15 2.98
CA VAL A 430 -5.71 -29.96 2.29
C VAL A 430 -6.02 -30.04 0.80
N ASN A 431 -4.96 -30.01 0.00
CA ASN A 431 -5.01 -30.30 -1.43
C ASN A 431 -4.01 -31.41 -1.75
N SER A 432 -4.53 -32.63 -1.88
CA SER A 432 -3.75 -33.84 -2.15
C SER A 432 -3.45 -34.05 -3.64
N THR A 433 -3.97 -33.18 -4.52
CA THR A 433 -3.79 -33.27 -5.98
C THR A 433 -2.63 -32.43 -6.51
N LYS A 434 -2.20 -31.42 -5.74
CA LYS A 434 -1.02 -30.61 -6.03
C LYS A 434 0.26 -31.39 -5.73
N ASN A 435 0.78 -32.12 -6.72
CA ASN A 435 2.08 -32.77 -6.65
C ASN A 435 3.21 -31.77 -6.98
N PHE A 436 4.15 -31.56 -6.04
CA PHE A 436 5.38 -30.81 -6.31
C PHE A 436 6.47 -31.73 -6.81
N GLY A 437 6.48 -31.97 -8.12
CA GLY A 437 7.53 -32.74 -8.76
C GLY A 437 7.51 -32.57 -10.27
N THR A 438 8.05 -31.45 -10.77
CA THR A 438 8.47 -31.35 -12.18
C THR A 438 9.73 -30.49 -12.29
N THR A 439 10.89 -31.13 -12.33
CA THR A 439 12.03 -30.62 -13.09
C THR A 439 12.30 -31.57 -14.26
N SER A 440 12.76 -30.98 -15.35
CA SER A 440 12.83 -31.39 -16.76
C SER A 440 13.67 -32.63 -17.11
N ASN A 441 13.87 -33.60 -16.20
CA ASN A 441 14.61 -34.83 -16.50
C ASN A 441 13.71 -36.07 -16.44
N PRO A 442 13.32 -36.67 -17.59
CA PRO A 442 12.44 -37.84 -17.65
C PRO A 442 13.10 -39.15 -17.16
N ALA A 443 14.38 -39.12 -16.79
CA ALA A 443 15.14 -40.34 -16.46
C ALA A 443 15.11 -40.75 -14.97
N ASN A 444 14.71 -39.86 -14.03
CA ASN A 444 14.81 -40.13 -12.58
C ASN A 444 13.65 -39.54 -11.74
N SER A 445 12.43 -39.40 -12.30
CA SER A 445 11.28 -38.90 -11.55
C SER A 445 10.66 -39.99 -10.67
N LEU A 446 11.11 -40.09 -9.42
CA LEU A 446 10.34 -40.72 -8.34
C LEU A 446 9.32 -39.70 -7.85
N THR A 447 8.09 -39.76 -8.36
CA THR A 447 6.94 -39.03 -7.79
C THR A 447 6.63 -39.58 -6.40
N TYR A 448 7.03 -38.86 -5.35
CA TYR A 448 6.54 -39.13 -4.01
C TYR A 448 5.10 -38.60 -3.89
N PRO A 449 4.13 -39.40 -3.40
CA PRO A 449 2.77 -38.93 -3.16
C PRO A 449 2.79 -37.92 -2.01
N GLY A 450 2.46 -36.67 -2.32
CA GLY A 450 2.44 -35.57 -1.38
C GLY A 450 1.32 -34.59 -1.70
N GLY A 451 1.08 -33.64 -0.81
CA GLY A 451 0.06 -32.62 -0.99
C GLY A 451 0.44 -31.30 -0.32
N VAL A 452 -0.48 -30.35 -0.33
CA VAL A 452 -0.33 -29.06 0.33
C VAL A 452 -1.37 -28.93 1.41
N LEU A 453 -0.91 -28.65 2.62
CA LEU A 453 -1.75 -28.26 3.71
C LEU A 453 -1.77 -26.73 3.77
N CYS A 454 -2.95 -26.16 3.94
CA CYS A 454 -3.15 -24.73 4.16
C CYS A 454 -3.75 -24.53 5.55
N ALA A 455 -3.10 -23.72 6.36
CA ALA A 455 -3.62 -23.29 7.65
C ALA A 455 -3.98 -21.81 7.58
N LYS A 456 -5.23 -21.50 7.89
CA LYS A 456 -5.83 -20.17 7.73
C LYS A 456 -6.42 -19.71 9.04
N ALA A 457 -6.38 -18.41 9.28
CA ALA A 457 -7.05 -17.84 10.44
C ALA A 457 -7.32 -16.35 10.22
N SER A 458 -8.44 -15.90 10.76
CA SER A 458 -8.84 -14.50 10.77
C SER A 458 -9.06 -14.02 12.20
N MET A 459 -8.65 -12.80 12.51
CA MET A 459 -8.88 -12.20 13.83
C MET A 459 -9.27 -10.73 13.71
N LEU A 460 -10.02 -10.25 14.70
CA LEU A 460 -10.39 -8.85 14.82
C LEU A 460 -9.40 -8.13 15.74
N LEU A 461 -8.77 -7.06 15.23
CA LEU A 461 -7.86 -6.19 15.99
C LEU A 461 -8.50 -4.82 16.20
N GLN A 462 -8.24 -4.16 17.33
CA GLN A 462 -8.80 -2.85 17.63
C GLN A 462 -7.73 -1.75 17.61
N ASN A 463 -8.07 -0.64 16.95
CA ASN A 463 -7.30 0.61 16.88
C ASN A 463 -5.89 0.49 16.27
N VAL A 464 -5.56 -0.59 15.58
CA VAL A 464 -4.23 -0.74 14.97
C VAL A 464 -4.16 0.03 13.64
N PRO A 465 -3.07 0.77 13.35
CA PRO A 465 -2.84 1.30 12.01
C PRO A 465 -2.37 0.20 11.03
N PRO A 466 -3.11 -0.10 9.93
CA PRO A 466 -2.75 -1.19 9.00
C PRO A 466 -1.35 -1.06 8.39
N ALA A 467 -0.96 0.16 8.01
CA ALA A 467 0.34 0.47 7.42
C ALA A 467 1.50 0.17 8.38
N VAL A 468 1.35 0.49 9.67
CA VAL A 468 2.35 0.20 10.70
C VAL A 468 2.48 -1.30 10.92
N LEU A 469 1.36 -2.01 10.97
CA LEU A 469 1.36 -3.46 11.16
C LEU A 469 2.01 -4.18 9.97
N VAL A 470 1.64 -3.85 8.72
CA VAL A 470 2.28 -4.45 7.53
C VAL A 470 3.77 -4.10 7.47
N ARG A 471 4.15 -2.86 7.79
CA ARG A 471 5.57 -2.48 7.83
C ARG A 471 6.33 -3.31 8.86
N PHE A 472 5.78 -3.50 10.05
CA PHE A 472 6.37 -4.38 11.07
C PHE A 472 6.52 -5.81 10.54
N LEU A 473 5.46 -6.38 9.98
CA LEU A 473 5.49 -7.76 9.47
C LEU A 473 6.55 -7.93 8.38
N ARG A 474 6.72 -6.91 7.53
CA ARG A 474 7.75 -6.86 6.49
C ARG A 474 9.16 -6.72 7.05
N GLU A 475 9.38 -5.86 8.04
CA GLU A 475 10.71 -5.49 8.55
C GLU A 475 11.22 -6.38 9.69
N HIS A 476 10.33 -7.08 10.38
CA HIS A 476 10.64 -7.87 11.57
C HIS A 476 10.16 -9.32 11.44
N ARG A 477 10.42 -9.96 10.29
CA ARG A 477 10.04 -11.37 10.04
C ARG A 477 10.51 -12.32 11.14
N SER A 478 11.70 -12.08 11.71
CA SER A 478 12.26 -12.88 12.79
C SER A 478 11.47 -12.87 14.09
N GLU A 479 10.63 -11.86 14.31
CA GLU A 479 9.84 -11.71 15.54
C GLU A 479 8.54 -12.52 15.51
N TRP A 480 8.08 -12.92 14.32
CA TRP A 480 6.80 -13.61 14.16
C TRP A 480 6.89 -14.93 13.39
N ALA A 481 7.92 -15.15 12.56
CA ALA A 481 8.11 -16.39 11.80
C ALA A 481 9.08 -17.35 12.50
N ASP A 482 8.78 -18.65 12.44
CA ASP A 482 9.68 -19.71 12.90
C ASP A 482 10.51 -20.16 11.70
N PHE A 483 11.76 -19.70 11.66
CA PHE A 483 12.66 -20.00 10.56
C PHE A 483 12.92 -21.49 10.37
N ASN A 484 12.74 -22.35 11.39
CA ASN A 484 12.91 -23.79 11.21
C ASN A 484 11.78 -24.36 10.36
N ILE A 485 10.56 -23.89 10.58
CA ILE A 485 9.35 -24.33 9.86
C ILE A 485 9.35 -23.75 8.45
N ASP A 486 9.67 -22.46 8.31
CA ASP A 486 9.79 -21.81 7.00
C ASP A 486 10.92 -22.45 6.17
N ALA A 487 12.05 -22.81 6.78
CA ALA A 487 13.14 -23.54 6.14
C ALA A 487 12.73 -24.95 5.74
N TYR A 488 11.96 -25.65 6.56
CA TYR A 488 11.41 -26.97 6.23
C TYR A 488 10.47 -26.88 5.02
N SER A 489 9.54 -25.92 5.02
CA SER A 489 8.64 -25.68 3.88
C SER A 489 9.41 -25.30 2.61
N ALA A 490 10.44 -24.45 2.72
CA ALA A 490 11.30 -24.07 1.59
C ALA A 490 12.20 -25.20 1.10
N ALA A 491 12.70 -26.07 1.98
CA ALA A 491 13.54 -27.22 1.63
C ALA A 491 12.75 -28.31 0.91
N THR A 492 11.49 -28.54 1.31
CA THR A 492 10.59 -29.50 0.65
C THR A 492 10.28 -29.11 -0.80
N LEU A 493 10.27 -27.81 -1.11
CA LEU A 493 10.18 -27.34 -2.51
C LEU A 493 11.46 -27.57 -3.32
N LYS A 494 12.62 -27.51 -2.66
CA LYS A 494 13.94 -27.81 -3.26
C LYS A 494 14.19 -29.33 -3.24
N ALA A 495 13.31 -30.09 -3.87
CA ALA A 495 13.48 -31.54 -4.03
C ALA A 495 14.66 -31.86 -4.96
N ASN A 496 15.88 -31.76 -4.41
CA ASN A 496 17.08 -32.47 -4.85
C ASN A 496 17.70 -33.18 -3.62
N SER A 497 17.51 -34.50 -3.64
CA SER A 497 18.26 -35.60 -3.02
C SER A 497 18.53 -35.74 -1.51
N TYR A 498 18.28 -34.80 -0.60
CA TYR A 498 18.64 -35.04 0.84
C TYR A 498 17.75 -34.36 1.89
N ALA A 499 16.45 -34.66 1.92
CA ALA A 499 15.64 -34.40 3.12
C ALA A 499 15.83 -35.55 4.13
N TYR A 500 16.85 -35.44 5.00
CA TYR A 500 17.02 -36.38 6.10
C TYR A 500 16.04 -36.05 7.25
N PRO A 501 15.30 -37.04 7.78
CA PRO A 501 14.51 -36.85 9.00
C PRO A 501 15.45 -36.60 10.19
N GLY A 502 15.37 -35.43 10.82
CA GLY A 502 16.07 -35.14 12.08
C GLY A 502 17.05 -33.97 12.11
N MET A 503 16.90 -32.93 11.27
CA MET A 503 17.71 -31.71 11.39
C MET A 503 17.53 -31.07 12.77
N ARG A 504 18.66 -30.88 13.49
CA ARG A 504 18.71 -30.02 14.67
C ARG A 504 18.58 -28.56 14.24
N PRO A 505 17.94 -27.70 15.05
CA PRO A 505 17.61 -26.32 14.67
C PRO A 505 18.87 -25.53 14.30
N THR A 506 18.99 -25.16 13.03
CA THR A 506 19.97 -24.18 12.57
C THR A 506 19.44 -22.78 12.88
N ARG A 507 20.10 -22.07 13.81
CA ARG A 507 19.79 -20.67 14.07
C ARG A 507 20.24 -19.82 12.87
N PHE A 508 19.27 -19.25 12.16
CA PHE A 508 19.54 -18.17 11.20
C PHE A 508 20.02 -16.93 11.98
N THR A 509 21.02 -16.23 11.45
CA THR A 509 21.34 -14.88 11.91
C THR A 509 20.19 -14.00 11.42
N GLY A 510 19.65 -13.10 12.25
CA GLY A 510 18.51 -12.24 11.87
C GLY A 510 18.78 -11.26 10.71
N SER A 511 19.78 -11.48 9.86
CA SER A 511 20.07 -10.70 8.66
C SER A 511 19.11 -11.09 7.53
N GLN A 512 18.12 -10.23 7.28
CA GLN A 512 17.32 -10.27 6.06
C GLN A 512 17.80 -9.19 5.08
N ILE A 513 18.02 -9.56 3.82
CA ILE A 513 18.37 -8.63 2.75
C ILE A 513 17.15 -8.49 1.84
N ILE A 514 16.59 -7.28 1.77
CA ILE A 514 15.45 -6.96 0.90
C ILE A 514 15.97 -6.33 -0.39
N MET A 515 15.71 -6.99 -1.52
CA MET A 515 16.09 -6.53 -2.86
C MET A 515 14.83 -6.12 -3.64
N PRO A 516 14.58 -4.83 -3.89
CA PRO A 516 13.40 -4.41 -4.63
C PRO A 516 13.49 -4.82 -6.11
N LEU A 517 12.47 -5.49 -6.64
CA LEU A 517 12.36 -5.87 -8.06
C LEU A 517 11.62 -4.83 -8.89
N GLY A 518 10.57 -4.24 -8.33
CA GLY A 518 9.77 -3.21 -8.99
C GLY A 518 8.63 -2.71 -8.13
N HIS A 519 8.01 -1.61 -8.58
CA HIS A 519 6.83 -1.04 -7.94
C HIS A 519 5.76 -0.68 -8.97
N THR A 520 4.50 -0.66 -8.54
CA THR A 520 3.41 -0.13 -9.38
C THR A 520 3.50 1.39 -9.51
N ILE A 521 2.73 1.95 -10.45
CA ILE A 521 2.61 3.41 -10.59
C ILE A 521 2.06 3.97 -9.28
N GLU A 522 2.67 5.07 -8.82
CA GLU A 522 2.41 5.70 -7.51
C GLU A 522 2.98 4.98 -6.27
N HIS A 523 3.77 3.91 -6.44
CA HIS A 523 4.43 3.17 -5.34
C HIS A 523 3.46 2.54 -4.32
N GLU A 524 2.26 2.15 -4.75
CA GLU A 524 1.29 1.49 -3.85
C GLU A 524 1.68 0.07 -3.51
N GLU A 525 2.38 -0.60 -4.43
CA GLU A 525 2.79 -1.98 -4.30
C GLU A 525 4.26 -2.14 -4.63
N LEU A 526 4.92 -2.93 -3.80
CA LEU A 526 6.34 -3.23 -3.90
C LEU A 526 6.48 -4.74 -4.10
N LEU A 527 7.15 -5.12 -5.18
CA LEU A 527 7.58 -6.49 -5.41
C LEU A 527 9.07 -6.59 -5.09
N GLU A 528 9.41 -7.49 -4.19
CA GLU A 528 10.72 -7.58 -3.54
C GLU A 528 11.18 -9.04 -3.47
N VAL A 529 12.48 -9.28 -3.48
CA VAL A 529 13.08 -10.56 -3.14
C VAL A 529 13.77 -10.42 -1.79
N ILE A 530 13.38 -11.28 -0.84
CA ILE A 530 14.04 -11.38 0.45
C ILE A 530 15.00 -12.55 0.40
N ARG A 531 16.26 -12.30 0.75
CA ARG A 531 17.25 -13.34 1.05
C ARG A 531 17.39 -13.45 2.57
N LEU A 532 17.16 -14.66 3.09
CA LEU A 532 17.37 -15.03 4.48
C LEU A 532 18.67 -15.85 4.55
N GLU A 533 19.69 -15.32 5.21
CA GLU A 533 21.03 -15.91 5.27
C GLU A 533 21.09 -17.06 6.29
N GLY A 534 21.45 -18.26 5.81
CA GLY A 534 21.65 -19.43 6.66
C GLY A 534 23.04 -19.45 7.31
N HIS A 535 23.16 -20.07 8.49
CA HIS A 535 24.48 -20.34 9.08
C HIS A 535 25.16 -21.49 8.30
N PRO A 536 26.43 -21.36 7.87
CA PRO A 536 27.17 -22.49 7.32
C PRO A 536 27.28 -23.59 8.39
N MET A 537 26.83 -24.79 8.06
CA MET A 537 27.06 -25.98 8.88
C MET A 537 28.50 -26.47 8.65
N VAL A 538 29.21 -26.74 9.73
CA VAL A 538 30.47 -27.49 9.68
C VAL A 538 30.13 -28.96 9.78
N GLN A 539 30.19 -29.68 8.66
CA GLN A 539 30.34 -31.13 8.64
C GLN A 539 31.34 -31.50 7.55
N GLU A 540 32.17 -32.51 7.85
CA GLU A 540 33.26 -32.98 6.99
C GLU A 540 32.78 -33.18 5.54
N ASP A 541 33.47 -32.51 4.62
CA ASP A 541 33.31 -32.55 3.17
C ASP A 541 31.95 -32.10 2.59
N THR A 542 31.60 -30.81 2.75
CA THR A 542 31.16 -29.85 1.68
C THR A 542 30.44 -28.65 2.33
N PHE A 543 30.94 -27.42 2.12
CA PHE A 543 30.26 -26.20 2.56
C PHE A 543 28.97 -25.98 1.77
N VAL A 544 27.80 -26.13 2.40
CA VAL A 544 26.53 -25.66 1.80
C VAL A 544 25.79 -24.81 2.82
N SER A 545 26.01 -23.49 2.79
CA SER A 545 25.01 -22.57 3.34
C SER A 545 23.83 -22.54 2.37
N ARG A 546 22.62 -22.85 2.84
CA ARG A 546 21.41 -22.77 2.02
C ARG A 546 20.64 -21.52 2.40
N ASP A 547 20.83 -20.46 1.62
CA ASP A 547 19.98 -19.28 1.74
C ASP A 547 18.56 -19.59 1.25
N ILE A 548 17.60 -18.99 1.92
CA ILE A 548 16.19 -19.04 1.53
C ILE A 548 15.87 -17.74 0.80
N HIS A 549 15.34 -17.85 -0.40
CA HIS A 549 14.88 -16.72 -1.18
C HIS A 549 13.35 -16.72 -1.17
N LEU A 550 12.75 -15.58 -0.83
CA LEU A 550 11.29 -15.38 -0.88
C LEU A 550 11.00 -14.26 -1.87
N LEU A 551 10.06 -14.49 -2.78
CA LEU A 551 9.41 -13.42 -3.53
C LEU A 551 8.29 -12.85 -2.67
N GLN A 552 8.26 -11.54 -2.48
CA GLN A 552 7.32 -10.85 -1.60
C GLN A 552 6.63 -9.69 -2.32
N ILE A 553 5.32 -9.59 -2.17
CA ILE A 553 4.52 -8.42 -2.52
C ILE A 553 4.02 -7.75 -1.23
N CYS A 554 4.23 -6.43 -1.16
CA CYS A 554 3.75 -5.59 -0.07
C CYS A 554 2.87 -4.47 -0.62
N SER A 555 1.70 -4.27 -0.03
CA SER A 555 0.79 -3.17 -0.38
C SER A 555 0.35 -2.38 0.87
N GLY A 556 0.05 -1.09 0.70
CA GLY A 556 -0.51 -0.27 1.77
C GLY A 556 0.47 0.05 2.91
N ILE A 557 1.76 0.25 2.61
CA ILE A 557 2.81 0.62 3.59
C ILE A 557 2.73 2.10 4.00
N ASN A 558 2.22 2.97 3.13
CA ASN A 558 2.15 4.40 3.39
C ASN A 558 0.82 4.75 4.08
N GLU A 559 0.88 5.40 5.25
CA GLU A 559 -0.30 5.85 6.01
C GLU A 559 -1.20 6.82 5.20
N ASN A 560 -0.60 7.53 4.24
CA ASN A 560 -1.30 8.48 3.37
C ASN A 560 -1.84 7.85 2.08
N ALA A 561 -1.51 6.58 1.79
CA ALA A 561 -2.02 5.90 0.60
C ALA A 561 -3.48 5.51 0.80
N VAL A 562 -4.32 5.90 -0.16
CA VAL A 562 -5.76 5.62 -0.16
C VAL A 562 -5.99 4.18 -0.65
N GLY A 563 -5.53 3.18 0.13
CA GLY A 563 -5.75 1.75 -0.13
C GLY A 563 -6.94 1.20 0.68
N ALA A 564 -7.57 0.13 0.17
CA ALA A 564 -8.68 -0.56 0.84
C ALA A 564 -8.22 -1.64 1.82
N CYS A 565 -6.99 -2.17 1.66
CA CYS A 565 -6.35 -3.06 2.60
C CYS A 565 -4.82 -2.94 2.50
N SER A 566 -4.10 -3.38 3.54
CA SER A 566 -2.65 -3.53 3.52
C SER A 566 -2.33 -5.03 3.49
N GLU A 567 -1.44 -5.46 2.58
CA GLU A 567 -1.12 -6.87 2.39
C GLU A 567 0.38 -7.12 2.43
N LEU A 568 0.75 -8.30 2.93
CA LEU A 568 2.08 -8.87 2.86
C LEU A 568 1.95 -10.32 2.41
N ILE A 569 2.24 -10.61 1.14
CA ILE A 569 2.16 -11.96 0.58
C ILE A 569 3.54 -12.35 0.09
N PHE A 570 4.00 -13.53 0.42
CA PHE A 570 5.32 -14.04 0.04
C PHE A 570 5.25 -15.49 -0.40
N ALA A 571 6.16 -15.91 -1.27
CA ALA A 571 6.32 -17.30 -1.66
C ALA A 571 7.82 -17.65 -1.74
N PRO A 572 8.23 -18.86 -1.32
CA PRO A 572 9.58 -19.35 -1.53
C PRO A 572 9.91 -19.50 -3.03
N ILE A 573 11.13 -19.12 -3.39
CA ILE A 573 11.65 -19.19 -4.76
C ILE A 573 13.04 -19.82 -4.82
N ASP A 574 13.39 -20.36 -5.98
CA ASP A 574 14.74 -20.82 -6.28
C ASP A 574 15.64 -19.65 -6.71
N GLU A 575 16.95 -19.78 -6.51
CA GLU A 575 17.97 -18.82 -6.95
C GLU A 575 17.91 -18.56 -8.46
N MET A 576 17.58 -19.59 -9.25
CA MET A 576 17.41 -19.47 -10.70
C MET A 576 16.12 -18.73 -11.10
N PHE A 577 15.13 -18.66 -10.22
CA PHE A 577 13.88 -17.91 -10.34
C PHE A 577 13.28 -17.81 -11.78
N PRO A 578 12.89 -18.95 -12.41
CA PRO A 578 12.32 -18.92 -13.76
C PRO A 578 10.92 -18.29 -13.76
N ASP A 579 10.52 -17.67 -14.87
CA ASP A 579 9.24 -16.93 -14.99
C ASP A 579 8.01 -17.81 -14.71
N ASP A 580 8.10 -19.11 -15.01
CA ASP A 580 7.01 -20.09 -14.83
C ASP A 580 7.09 -20.90 -13.52
N ALA A 581 8.01 -20.56 -12.59
CA ALA A 581 8.17 -21.28 -11.32
C ALA A 581 6.85 -21.38 -10.54
N PRO A 582 6.42 -22.55 -10.03
CA PRO A 582 5.25 -22.63 -9.18
C PRO A 582 5.48 -21.85 -7.88
N LEU A 583 4.52 -21.02 -7.49
CA LEU A 583 4.58 -20.23 -6.25
C LEU A 583 3.63 -20.83 -5.22
N LEU A 584 4.13 -20.96 -3.98
CA LEU A 584 3.31 -21.28 -2.80
C LEU A 584 3.12 -20.03 -1.94
N PRO A 585 2.09 -19.22 -2.21
CA PRO A 585 1.89 -17.97 -1.50
C PRO A 585 1.44 -18.22 -0.06
N SER A 586 2.01 -17.46 0.85
CA SER A 586 1.66 -17.37 2.26
C SER A 586 1.68 -15.91 2.66
N GLY A 587 0.87 -15.49 3.62
CA GLY A 587 0.84 -14.06 3.94
C GLY A 587 -0.24 -13.59 4.89
N PHE A 588 -0.35 -12.28 4.94
CA PHE A 588 -1.27 -11.52 5.77
C PHE A 588 -2.01 -10.47 4.93
N ARG A 589 -3.30 -10.33 5.19
CA ARG A 589 -4.13 -9.24 4.70
C ARG A 589 -4.77 -8.55 5.88
N ILE A 590 -4.65 -7.23 5.95
CA ILE A 590 -5.19 -6.39 7.00
C ILE A 590 -6.21 -5.44 6.39
N ILE A 591 -7.47 -5.58 6.79
CA ILE A 591 -8.58 -4.82 6.22
C ILE A 591 -9.19 -3.92 7.30
N PRO A 592 -9.20 -2.59 7.13
CA PRO A 592 -9.90 -1.69 8.02
C PRO A 592 -11.43 -1.81 7.88
N LEU A 593 -12.10 -1.98 9.02
CA LEU A 593 -13.54 -1.98 9.17
C LEU A 593 -13.93 -0.65 9.83
N ASP A 594 -14.39 0.30 9.03
CA ASP A 594 -14.92 1.56 9.52
C ASP A 594 -16.35 1.34 10.06
N SER A 595 -16.61 1.74 11.31
CA SER A 595 -17.97 1.74 11.87
C SER A 595 -18.79 2.85 11.20
N ARG A 596 -20.01 2.55 10.73
CA ARG A 596 -20.93 3.58 10.20
C ARG A 596 -21.18 4.66 11.26
N THR A 597 -20.66 5.87 11.06
CA THR A 597 -21.15 7.06 11.76
C THR A 597 -22.05 7.84 10.80
N SER A 598 -23.36 7.69 10.98
CA SER A 598 -24.26 8.81 10.70
C SER A 598 -23.80 9.97 11.57
N ASP A 599 -23.86 11.17 11.01
CA ASP A 599 -23.75 12.47 11.66
C ASP A 599 -22.36 13.14 11.60
N ALA A 600 -22.31 14.10 10.68
CA ALA A 600 -21.32 15.15 10.60
C ALA A 600 -21.35 16.03 11.85
N LYS A 601 -20.47 15.75 12.82
CA LYS A 601 -19.74 16.70 13.71
C LYS A 601 -19.11 15.93 14.88
N GLY A 602 -17.84 15.56 14.74
CA GLY A 602 -17.06 14.98 15.84
C GLY A 602 -15.92 14.09 15.35
N ALA A 603 -14.81 14.68 14.92
CA ALA A 603 -13.59 13.96 14.54
C ALA A 603 -12.81 13.46 15.78
N LEU A 604 -13.47 12.79 16.72
CA LEU A 604 -12.82 12.08 17.83
C LEU A 604 -12.89 10.57 17.56
N THR A 605 -11.75 10.02 17.13
CA THR A 605 -11.33 8.61 17.25
C THR A 605 -12.46 7.56 17.30
N THR A 606 -13.09 7.30 16.16
CA THR A 606 -13.92 6.10 15.98
C THR A 606 -13.04 4.86 16.11
N GLN A 607 -13.42 3.92 16.98
CA GLN A 607 -12.74 2.64 17.17
C GLN A 607 -12.71 1.87 15.84
N ARG A 608 -11.55 1.82 15.16
CA ARG A 608 -11.40 1.04 13.93
C ARG A 608 -11.17 -0.41 14.29
N THR A 609 -12.05 -1.29 13.84
CA THR A 609 -11.82 -2.74 13.90
C THR A 609 -11.07 -3.13 12.65
N LEU A 610 -10.10 -4.03 12.74
CA LEU A 610 -9.40 -4.58 11.57
C LEU A 610 -9.67 -6.08 11.48
N ASP A 611 -9.78 -6.60 10.27
CA ASP A 611 -9.71 -8.04 10.02
C ASP A 611 -8.30 -8.39 9.51
N LEU A 612 -7.56 -9.15 10.31
CA LEU A 612 -6.28 -9.74 9.92
C LEU A 612 -6.53 -11.17 9.47
N THR A 613 -6.48 -11.41 8.15
CA THR A 613 -6.54 -12.73 7.55
C THR A 613 -5.14 -13.23 7.26
N SER A 614 -4.84 -14.46 7.70
CA SER A 614 -3.58 -15.16 7.44
C SER A 614 -3.83 -16.49 6.75
N SER A 615 -2.92 -16.87 5.85
CA SER A 615 -2.95 -18.16 5.17
C SER A 615 -1.51 -18.62 4.93
N LEU A 616 -1.16 -19.81 5.42
CA LEU A 616 0.18 -20.39 5.31
C LEU A 616 0.09 -21.78 4.65
N GLU A 617 0.96 -22.05 3.67
CA GLU A 617 1.05 -23.34 2.97
C GLU A 617 2.22 -24.20 3.48
N PHE A 618 1.97 -25.49 3.67
CA PHE A 618 2.93 -26.50 4.12
C PHE A 618 2.88 -27.70 3.16
N PRO A 619 3.91 -27.91 2.34
CA PRO A 619 4.02 -29.14 1.57
C PRO A 619 4.27 -30.33 2.53
N PHE A 620 3.68 -31.49 2.22
CA PHE A 620 3.88 -32.71 3.01
C PHE A 620 3.94 -33.95 2.13
N GLU A 621 4.66 -34.97 2.61
CA GLU A 621 4.56 -36.34 2.10
C GLU A 621 3.39 -37.06 2.78
N SER A 622 2.69 -37.95 2.06
CA SER A 622 1.47 -38.60 2.56
C SER A 622 1.65 -39.33 3.90
N SER A 623 2.85 -39.84 4.19
CA SER A 623 3.19 -40.51 5.45
C SER A 623 3.32 -39.56 6.66
N MET A 624 3.54 -38.27 6.42
CA MET A 624 3.76 -37.25 7.45
C MET A 624 2.61 -36.27 7.61
N GLN A 625 1.47 -36.49 6.92
CA GLN A 625 0.34 -35.57 6.91
C GLN A 625 -0.11 -35.15 8.31
N ASP A 626 -0.29 -36.09 9.24
CA ASP A 626 -0.74 -35.81 10.61
C ASP A 626 0.30 -35.02 11.42
N ASN A 627 1.59 -35.29 11.20
CA ASN A 627 2.68 -34.56 11.86
C ASN A 627 2.77 -33.11 11.35
N VAL A 628 2.69 -32.93 10.04
CA VAL A 628 2.69 -31.60 9.41
C VAL A 628 1.42 -30.83 9.78
N MET A 629 0.28 -31.50 9.93
CA MET A 629 -0.96 -30.89 10.39
C MET A 629 -0.83 -30.29 11.78
N ASN A 630 -0.31 -31.06 12.74
CA ASN A 630 -0.08 -30.59 14.10
C ASN A 630 0.95 -29.44 14.13
N MET A 631 2.04 -29.56 13.36
CA MET A 631 3.06 -28.52 13.23
C MET A 631 2.46 -27.22 12.67
N ALA A 632 1.75 -27.29 11.55
CA ALA A 632 1.14 -26.14 10.89
C ALA A 632 0.14 -25.41 11.80
N GLN A 633 -0.67 -26.17 12.52
CA GLN A 633 -1.64 -25.61 13.47
C GLN A 633 -0.95 -24.90 14.64
N GLN A 634 0.10 -25.50 15.23
CA GLN A 634 0.89 -24.86 16.29
C GLN A 634 1.62 -23.62 15.78
N TYR A 635 2.16 -23.67 14.56
CA TYR A 635 2.86 -22.55 13.96
C TYR A 635 1.94 -21.36 13.72
N VAL A 636 0.77 -21.55 13.08
CA VAL A 636 -0.20 -20.46 12.87
C VAL A 636 -0.64 -19.86 14.20
N ARG A 637 -0.87 -20.66 15.25
CA ARG A 637 -1.20 -20.12 16.59
C ARG A 637 -0.07 -19.26 17.17
N SER A 638 1.18 -19.70 17.01
CA SER A 638 2.36 -18.94 17.46
C SER A 638 2.50 -17.61 16.72
N VAL A 639 2.33 -17.63 15.39
CA VAL A 639 2.32 -16.45 14.53
C VAL A 639 1.21 -15.51 14.98
N ILE A 640 -0.02 -15.99 15.10
CA ILE A 640 -1.18 -15.21 15.53
C ILE A 640 -0.95 -14.57 16.90
N SER A 641 -0.45 -15.32 17.87
CA SER A 641 -0.15 -14.79 19.21
C SER A 641 0.92 -13.69 19.15
N SER A 642 1.95 -13.85 18.32
CA SER A 642 3.01 -12.86 18.15
C SER A 642 2.49 -11.60 17.47
N VAL A 643 1.69 -11.74 16.41
CA VAL A 643 1.07 -10.60 15.72
C VAL A 643 0.07 -9.88 16.63
N GLN A 644 -0.70 -10.59 17.45
CA GLN A 644 -1.60 -10.00 18.45
C GLN A 644 -0.82 -9.18 19.49
N ARG A 645 0.31 -9.68 19.99
CA ARG A 645 1.17 -8.93 20.93
C ARG A 645 1.68 -7.64 20.31
N VAL A 646 2.14 -7.70 19.07
CA VAL A 646 2.60 -6.52 18.32
C VAL A 646 1.44 -5.54 18.08
N ALA A 647 0.29 -6.04 17.64
CA ALA A 647 -0.93 -5.27 17.45
C ALA A 647 -1.33 -4.51 18.73
N MET A 648 -1.30 -5.17 19.89
CA MET A 648 -1.53 -4.53 21.18
C MET A 648 -0.49 -3.45 21.52
N ALA A 649 0.76 -3.63 21.12
CA ALA A 649 1.84 -2.66 21.36
C ALA A 649 1.74 -1.42 20.46
N ILE A 650 1.24 -1.56 19.23
CA ILE A 650 1.11 -0.46 18.25
C ILE A 650 -0.28 0.23 18.29
N SER A 651 -1.23 -0.32 19.05
CA SER A 651 -2.56 0.27 19.23
C SER A 651 -2.44 1.57 20.05
N PRO A 652 -2.97 2.72 19.57
CA PRO A 652 -3.05 3.94 20.35
C PRO A 652 -4.02 3.72 21.51
N SER A 653 -3.50 3.82 22.74
CA SER A 653 -4.22 3.53 23.97
C SER A 653 -5.44 4.46 24.18
N GLY A 654 -6.65 3.94 23.95
CA GLY A 654 -7.88 4.42 24.57
C GLY A 654 -8.03 3.78 25.95
N GLY A 655 -8.15 4.58 27.01
CA GLY A 655 -7.88 4.16 28.38
C GLY A 655 -8.84 3.16 29.02
N SER A 656 -8.30 2.33 29.94
CA SER A 656 -8.73 2.13 31.35
C SER A 656 -7.80 1.10 32.06
N PRO A 657 -7.93 0.81 33.37
CA PRO A 657 -7.00 1.22 34.42
C PRO A 657 -6.02 0.13 34.92
N SER A 658 -4.94 0.59 35.56
CA SER A 658 -4.00 -0.15 36.43
C SER A 658 -2.96 -1.08 35.77
N LEU A 659 -1.76 -0.57 35.50
CA LEU A 659 -0.54 -0.74 36.32
C LEU A 659 0.69 -0.22 35.54
N GLY A 660 1.34 0.84 36.06
CA GLY A 660 2.64 1.35 35.61
C GLY A 660 2.56 2.56 34.64
N PRO A 661 3.28 3.67 34.90
CA PRO A 661 3.21 4.86 34.06
C PRO A 661 3.92 4.60 32.72
N LYS A 662 3.16 4.50 31.64
CA LYS A 662 3.67 4.43 30.26
C LYS A 662 3.55 5.83 29.64
N LEU A 663 4.67 6.53 29.56
CA LEU A 663 4.77 7.88 29.01
C LEU A 663 4.64 7.82 27.48
N SER A 664 3.55 8.36 26.91
CA SER A 664 3.43 8.60 25.47
C SER A 664 3.77 10.08 25.15
N PRO A 665 4.24 10.44 23.94
CA PRO A 665 4.68 11.81 23.59
C PRO A 665 3.61 12.92 23.61
N GLY A 666 2.46 12.70 24.23
CA GLY A 666 1.40 13.68 24.43
C GLY A 666 0.64 13.51 25.74
N SER A 667 1.13 12.68 26.67
CA SER A 667 0.51 12.52 28.00
C SER A 667 0.91 13.66 28.94
N PRO A 668 0.03 14.08 29.87
CA PRO A 668 0.38 15.10 30.88
C PRO A 668 1.58 14.69 31.76
N GLU A 669 1.83 13.38 31.89
CA GLU A 669 2.98 12.81 32.58
C GLU A 669 4.29 13.04 31.81
N ALA A 670 4.27 12.93 30.47
CA ALA A 670 5.45 13.15 29.62
C ALA A 670 5.83 14.63 29.58
N LEU A 671 4.83 15.51 29.59
CA LEU A 671 5.05 16.95 29.71
C LEU A 671 5.66 17.31 31.08
N THR A 672 5.20 16.67 32.16
CA THR A 672 5.77 16.84 33.51
C THR A 672 7.21 16.35 33.58
N LEU A 673 7.49 15.17 33.02
CA LEU A 673 8.85 14.63 32.97
C LEU A 673 9.79 15.51 32.13
N ALA A 674 9.34 16.01 30.97
CA ALA A 674 10.13 16.92 30.15
C ALA A 674 10.48 18.21 30.90
N HIS A 675 9.53 18.76 31.66
CA HIS A 675 9.78 19.89 32.56
C HIS A 675 10.83 19.56 33.62
N TRP A 676 10.74 18.39 34.27
CA TRP A 676 11.72 17.96 35.28
C TRP A 676 13.12 17.73 34.71
N ILE A 677 13.22 17.14 33.51
CA ILE A 677 14.50 16.92 32.80
C ILE A 677 15.18 18.26 32.54
N CYS A 678 14.47 19.20 31.92
CA CYS A 678 15.03 20.50 31.54
C CYS A 678 15.39 21.35 32.77
N LYS A 679 14.48 21.40 33.76
CA LYS A 679 14.71 22.17 35.00
C LYS A 679 15.89 21.62 35.80
N SER A 680 15.98 20.29 35.94
CA SER A 680 17.08 19.65 36.69
C SER A 680 18.43 19.83 35.99
N TYR A 681 18.45 19.81 34.65
CA TYR A 681 19.66 20.09 33.87
C TYR A 681 20.15 21.53 34.12
N SER A 682 19.26 22.53 34.02
CA SER A 682 19.61 23.94 34.26
C SER A 682 20.08 24.19 35.69
N LEU A 683 19.45 23.54 36.68
CA LEU A 683 19.84 23.67 38.10
C LEU A 683 21.21 23.07 38.40
N GLN A 684 21.57 21.96 37.75
CA GLN A 684 22.80 21.23 38.07
C GLN A 684 24.00 21.66 37.23
N LEU A 685 23.79 22.01 35.96
CA LEU A 685 24.87 22.43 35.05
C LEU A 685 24.97 23.94 34.86
N GLY A 686 23.98 24.73 35.31
CA GLY A 686 23.98 26.19 35.19
C GLY A 686 23.76 26.71 33.76
N THR A 687 23.36 25.83 32.84
CA THR A 687 23.11 26.13 31.42
C THR A 687 21.75 25.60 31.00
N GLU A 688 21.00 26.33 30.18
CA GLU A 688 19.71 25.86 29.67
C GLU A 688 19.89 24.76 28.61
N LEU A 689 19.19 23.63 28.77
CA LEU A 689 19.15 22.55 27.77
C LEU A 689 18.39 22.97 26.49
N ILE A 690 17.40 23.86 26.64
CA ILE A 690 16.57 24.38 25.55
C ILE A 690 16.45 25.90 25.74
N SER A 691 16.76 26.69 24.71
CA SER A 691 16.68 28.16 24.77
C SER A 691 15.24 28.66 24.97
N SER A 692 15.04 29.49 26.00
CA SER A 692 13.76 29.93 26.54
C SER A 692 13.01 31.02 25.72
N ASP A 693 12.76 30.81 24.42
CA ASP A 693 12.09 31.82 23.57
C ASP A 693 10.58 31.58 23.29
N SER A 694 9.88 30.67 23.98
CA SER A 694 8.41 30.58 23.84
C SER A 694 7.69 30.06 25.08
N LEU A 695 6.79 30.89 25.62
CA LEU A 695 6.05 30.75 26.88
C LEU A 695 4.85 29.76 26.81
N GLU A 696 4.98 28.63 26.12
CA GLU A 696 3.92 27.60 26.04
C GLU A 696 4.46 26.23 26.44
N SER A 697 3.86 25.59 27.44
CA SER A 697 4.28 24.28 28.00
C SER A 697 4.29 23.15 26.96
N ASP A 698 3.42 23.20 25.96
CA ASP A 698 3.39 22.23 24.86
C ASP A 698 4.58 22.38 23.90
N SER A 699 5.23 23.55 23.86
CA SER A 699 6.44 23.78 23.07
C SER A 699 7.67 23.12 23.67
N LEU A 700 7.72 22.93 25.01
CA LEU A 700 8.89 22.39 25.71
C LEU A 700 9.10 20.89 25.43
N LEU A 701 8.03 20.08 25.53
CA LEU A 701 8.11 18.65 25.19
C LEU A 701 8.49 18.47 23.72
N LYS A 702 7.92 19.30 22.83
CA LYS A 702 8.23 19.27 21.39
C LYS A 702 9.68 19.65 21.11
N ASN A 703 10.24 20.63 21.82
CA ASN A 703 11.63 21.04 21.66
C ASN A 703 12.60 20.00 22.24
N LEU A 704 12.25 19.37 23.38
CA LEU A 704 13.04 18.28 23.96
C LEU A 704 13.02 17.03 23.05
N TRP A 705 11.87 16.70 22.48
CA TRP A 705 11.70 15.58 21.57
C TRP A 705 12.56 15.72 20.30
N ASN A 706 12.67 16.95 19.78
CA ASN A 706 13.42 17.28 18.57
C ASN A 706 14.85 17.79 18.85
N HIS A 707 15.36 17.64 20.07
CA HIS A 707 16.73 18.04 20.42
C HIS A 707 17.76 17.19 19.64
N GLN A 708 18.88 17.80 19.25
CA GLN A 708 19.88 17.15 18.38
C GLN A 708 20.66 16.04 19.10
N ASP A 709 20.98 16.26 20.37
CA ASP A 709 21.63 15.24 21.20
C ASP A 709 20.65 14.13 21.59
N ALA A 710 21.16 12.90 21.69
CA ALA A 710 20.38 11.74 22.11
C ALA A 710 20.20 11.74 23.63
N ILE A 711 18.95 11.90 24.09
CA ILE A 711 18.62 11.99 25.51
C ILE A 711 17.86 10.72 25.93
N LEU A 712 18.34 10.07 26.99
CA LEU A 712 17.81 8.82 27.54
C LEU A 712 17.62 8.94 29.06
N CYS A 713 16.51 8.45 29.59
CA CYS A 713 16.26 8.43 31.04
C CYS A 713 16.12 6.99 31.56
N CYS A 714 16.84 6.66 32.62
CA CYS A 714 16.76 5.35 33.28
C CYS A 714 16.38 5.46 34.76
N SER A 715 15.71 4.44 35.28
CA SER A 715 15.35 4.34 36.69
C SER A 715 16.57 4.05 37.59
N LEU A 716 16.55 4.55 38.83
CA LEU A 716 17.51 4.16 39.89
C LEU A 716 17.06 2.89 40.62
N LYS A 717 16.97 1.77 39.90
CA LYS A 717 16.71 0.44 40.47
C LYS A 717 17.97 -0.42 40.40
N SER A 718 17.99 -1.56 41.11
CA SER A 718 19.09 -2.53 41.07
C SER A 718 19.38 -3.05 39.64
N LEU A 719 18.35 -3.05 38.79
CA LEU A 719 18.44 -3.19 37.33
C LEU A 719 17.84 -1.94 36.69
N PRO A 720 18.65 -1.03 36.11
CA PRO A 720 18.16 0.21 35.54
C PRO A 720 17.37 -0.07 34.26
N VAL A 721 16.11 0.35 34.25
CA VAL A 721 15.22 0.28 33.08
C VAL A 721 15.09 1.66 32.46
N PHE A 722 15.24 1.76 31.14
CA PHE A 722 15.04 3.00 30.40
C PHE A 722 13.55 3.29 30.25
N MET A 723 13.15 4.49 30.66
CA MET A 723 11.74 4.91 30.74
C MET A 723 11.37 5.95 29.69
N PHE A 724 12.35 6.68 29.15
CA PHE A 724 12.14 7.73 28.16
C PHE A 724 13.36 7.88 27.25
N ALA A 725 13.11 8.23 25.99
CA ALA A 725 14.11 8.66 25.02
C ALA A 725 13.51 9.75 24.13
N ASN A 726 14.32 10.72 23.69
CA ASN A 726 13.91 11.65 22.63
C ASN A 726 14.10 11.03 21.23
N GLN A 727 13.70 11.73 20.16
CA GLN A 727 13.80 11.20 18.79
C GLN A 727 15.25 10.80 18.44
N ALA A 728 16.22 11.66 18.76
CA ALA A 728 17.63 11.37 18.51
C ALA A 728 18.12 10.12 19.29
N GLY A 729 17.64 9.90 20.52
CA GLY A 729 17.98 8.70 21.30
C GLY A 729 17.36 7.41 20.74
N LEU A 730 16.13 7.49 20.22
CA LEU A 730 15.49 6.36 19.53
C LEU A 730 16.20 6.05 18.21
N ASP A 731 16.58 7.08 17.46
CA ASP A 731 17.33 6.95 16.20
C ASP A 731 18.74 6.38 16.46
N MET A 732 19.42 6.85 17.51
CA MET A 732 20.73 6.36 17.93
C MET A 732 20.69 4.86 18.28
N LEU A 733 19.63 4.39 18.95
CA LEU A 733 19.49 2.99 19.36
C LEU A 733 18.72 2.13 18.36
N GLU A 734 18.18 2.71 17.29
CA GLU A 734 17.29 2.07 16.32
C GLU A 734 16.09 1.34 16.97
N THR A 735 15.52 1.96 18.01
CA THR A 735 14.48 1.34 18.85
C THR A 735 13.21 2.19 18.92
N THR A 736 12.18 1.65 19.57
CA THR A 736 10.94 2.37 19.88
C THR A 736 10.86 2.63 21.38
N LEU A 737 10.05 3.60 21.79
CA LEU A 737 9.88 3.96 23.21
C LEU A 737 9.34 2.79 24.07
N VAL A 738 8.65 1.82 23.44
CA VAL A 738 8.15 0.60 24.09
C VAL A 738 9.24 -0.45 24.24
N ALA A 739 10.03 -0.70 23.19
CA ALA A 739 11.16 -1.64 23.22
C ALA A 739 12.37 -1.11 23.99
N LEU A 740 12.36 0.18 24.35
CA LEU A 740 13.40 0.83 25.14
C LEU A 740 13.60 0.15 26.51
N GLN A 741 12.54 -0.39 27.10
CA GLN A 741 12.60 -1.06 28.42
C GLN A 741 13.39 -2.38 28.39
N ASP A 742 13.52 -3.00 27.21
CA ASP A 742 14.27 -4.24 27.00
C ASP A 742 15.75 -3.99 26.70
N ILE A 743 16.17 -2.73 26.57
CA ILE A 743 17.57 -2.35 26.36
C ILE A 743 18.27 -2.27 27.70
N THR A 744 19.33 -3.05 27.84
CA THR A 744 20.15 -3.10 29.03
C THR A 744 21.32 -2.12 28.95
N LEU A 745 21.81 -1.68 30.10
CA LEU A 745 22.84 -0.64 30.19
C LEU A 745 24.18 -1.06 29.56
N ASP A 746 24.42 -2.38 29.41
CA ASP A 746 25.58 -2.96 28.72
C ASP A 746 25.57 -2.82 27.19
N LYS A 747 24.40 -2.56 26.58
CA LYS A 747 24.29 -2.25 25.15
C LYS A 747 24.58 -0.78 24.86
N ILE A 748 24.37 0.09 25.84
CA ILE A 748 24.52 1.55 25.72
C ILE A 748 25.93 2.02 26.09
N PHE A 749 26.54 1.42 27.12
CA PHE A 749 27.91 1.72 27.49
C PHE A 749 28.81 0.52 27.23
N ASP A 750 29.92 0.73 26.52
CA ASP A 750 31.01 -0.23 26.43
C ASP A 750 31.65 -0.51 27.81
N GLU A 751 32.59 -1.45 27.87
CA GLU A 751 33.22 -1.84 29.13
C GLU A 751 33.94 -0.67 29.84
N ALA A 752 34.50 0.27 29.06
CA ALA A 752 35.17 1.46 29.59
C ALA A 752 34.17 2.47 30.15
N GLY A 753 33.07 2.73 29.42
CA GLY A 753 31.97 3.60 29.83
C GLY A 753 31.26 3.09 31.09
N ARG A 754 31.06 1.77 31.22
CA ARG A 754 30.48 1.19 32.45
C ARG A 754 31.40 1.38 33.66
N LYS A 755 32.72 1.18 33.49
CA LYS A 755 33.69 1.42 34.58
C LYS A 755 33.73 2.89 34.98
N ALA A 756 33.70 3.80 34.00
CA ALA A 756 33.64 5.25 34.25
C ALA A 756 32.36 5.63 35.01
N LEU A 757 31.19 5.14 34.55
CA LEU A 757 29.91 5.38 35.22
C LEU A 757 29.93 4.86 36.66
N CYS A 758 30.41 3.63 36.90
CA CYS A 758 30.52 3.10 38.26
C CYS A 758 31.47 3.92 39.15
N SER A 759 32.58 4.43 38.61
CA SER A 759 33.54 5.24 39.37
C SER A 759 33.02 6.65 39.69
N ASP A 760 32.26 7.24 38.77
CA ASP A 760 31.72 8.61 38.92
C ASP A 760 30.29 8.63 39.49
N PHE A 761 29.64 7.47 39.66
CA PHE A 761 28.31 7.37 40.27
C PHE A 761 28.22 8.03 41.67
N PRO A 762 29.20 7.87 42.58
CA PRO A 762 29.17 8.59 43.86
C PRO A 762 29.22 10.11 43.69
N LYS A 763 29.97 10.60 42.70
CA LYS A 763 30.04 12.03 42.37
C LYS A 763 28.74 12.52 41.75
N LEU A 764 28.14 11.75 40.83
CA LEU A 764 26.81 12.01 40.26
C LEU A 764 25.77 12.15 41.38
N MET A 765 25.77 11.24 42.34
CA MET A 765 24.83 11.26 43.47
C MET A 765 25.08 12.39 44.46
N GLN A 766 26.31 12.88 44.63
CA GLN A 766 26.63 14.00 45.52
C GLN A 766 26.50 15.37 44.84
N GLN A 767 27.01 15.53 43.62
CA GLN A 767 27.16 16.80 42.91
C GLN A 767 26.00 17.13 41.96
N GLY A 768 25.16 16.17 41.57
CA GLY A 768 24.07 16.41 40.63
C GLY A 768 24.30 15.74 39.28
N PHE A 769 25.50 15.90 38.73
CA PHE A 769 25.86 15.51 37.37
C PHE A 769 27.26 14.87 37.30
N ALA A 770 27.55 14.22 36.18
CA ALA A 770 28.88 13.68 35.87
C ALA A 770 29.13 13.69 34.35
N TYR A 771 30.38 13.96 33.95
CA TYR A 771 30.82 13.83 32.57
C TYR A 771 31.45 12.45 32.36
N LEU A 772 30.93 11.72 31.39
CA LEU A 772 31.41 10.40 31.00
C LEU A 772 32.19 10.52 29.69
N PRO A 773 33.28 9.74 29.52
CA PRO A 773 34.06 9.74 28.29
C PRO A 773 33.23 9.23 27.10
N GLY A 774 33.64 9.63 25.89
CA GLY A 774 33.13 9.07 24.64
C GLY A 774 33.36 7.57 24.53
N GLY A 775 32.49 6.91 23.77
CA GLY A 775 32.48 5.45 23.67
C GLY A 775 31.68 4.96 22.47
N ILE A 776 31.50 3.64 22.40
CA ILE A 776 30.72 2.98 21.35
C ILE A 776 29.54 2.24 21.98
N CYS A 777 28.34 2.46 21.46
CA CYS A 777 27.15 1.68 21.78
C CYS A 777 26.71 0.81 20.61
N ALA A 778 25.90 -0.22 20.88
CA ALA A 778 25.32 -1.09 19.87
C ALA A 778 23.81 -0.82 19.79
N SER A 779 23.32 -0.52 18.58
CA SER A 779 21.89 -0.40 18.32
C SER A 779 21.19 -1.76 18.47
N THR A 780 19.86 -1.76 18.58
CA THR A 780 19.05 -2.98 18.56
C THR A 780 19.19 -3.78 17.26
N MET A 781 19.58 -3.12 16.16
CA MET A 781 19.87 -3.71 14.85
C MET A 781 21.32 -4.16 14.71
N GLY A 782 22.13 -4.08 15.77
CA GLY A 782 23.51 -4.54 15.80
C GLY A 782 24.52 -3.60 15.13
N ARG A 783 24.14 -2.37 14.80
CA ARG A 783 25.06 -1.36 14.26
C ARG A 783 25.82 -0.67 15.39
N HIS A 784 27.10 -0.40 15.15
CA HIS A 784 27.92 0.34 16.10
C HIS A 784 27.70 1.85 15.96
N VAL A 785 27.51 2.52 17.08
CA VAL A 785 27.32 3.97 17.14
C VAL A 785 28.37 4.55 18.06
N SER A 786 29.12 5.53 17.55
CA SER A 786 30.12 6.27 18.32
C SER A 786 29.50 7.55 18.85
N TYR A 787 29.88 7.96 20.06
CA TYR A 787 29.54 9.27 20.63
C TYR A 787 30.78 9.91 21.26
N GLU A 788 30.88 11.23 21.18
CA GLU A 788 32.08 11.97 21.62
C GLU A 788 32.13 12.13 23.13
N GLN A 789 30.97 12.39 23.75
CA GLN A 789 30.85 12.60 25.19
C GLN A 789 29.44 12.24 25.65
N ALA A 790 29.32 11.76 26.89
CA ALA A 790 28.02 11.59 27.54
C ALA A 790 27.94 12.40 28.84
N ILE A 791 26.81 13.06 29.07
CA ILE A 791 26.54 13.82 30.30
C ILE A 791 25.44 13.10 31.05
N ALA A 792 25.68 12.73 32.32
CA ALA A 792 24.69 12.14 33.20
C ALA A 792 24.25 13.15 34.26
N TRP A 793 22.95 13.25 34.57
CA TRP A 793 22.44 14.12 35.64
C TRP A 793 21.21 13.55 36.32
N LYS A 794 20.94 14.00 37.54
CA LYS A 794 19.77 13.58 38.33
C LYS A 794 18.54 14.38 37.89
N VAL A 795 17.45 13.69 37.60
CA VAL A 795 16.14 14.32 37.38
C VAL A 795 15.39 14.34 38.71
N LEU A 796 15.09 15.55 39.20
CA LEU A 796 14.39 15.77 40.46
C LEU A 796 12.90 16.01 40.22
N GLU A 797 12.05 15.53 41.13
CA GLU A 797 10.62 15.84 41.13
C GLU A 797 10.35 17.29 41.57
N ALA A 798 9.07 17.67 41.63
CA ALA A 798 8.66 19.03 41.97
C ALA A 798 9.11 19.52 43.37
N ASP A 799 9.44 18.60 44.28
CA ASP A 799 9.91 18.87 45.63
C ASP A 799 11.42 19.16 45.72
N GLU A 800 12.14 19.09 44.59
CA GLU A 800 13.59 19.35 44.43
C GLU A 800 14.49 18.51 45.35
N THR A 801 13.94 17.48 45.99
CA THR A 801 14.63 16.65 47.00
C THR A 801 14.55 15.16 46.66
N THR A 802 13.51 14.74 45.96
CA THR A 802 13.32 13.36 45.51
C THR A 802 13.89 13.16 44.11
N VAL A 803 14.79 12.16 43.95
CA VAL A 803 15.36 11.79 42.65
C VAL A 803 14.40 10.84 41.93
N HIS A 804 13.85 11.29 40.80
CA HIS A 804 12.93 10.51 39.98
C HIS A 804 13.66 9.48 39.09
N CYS A 805 14.66 9.93 38.34
CA CYS A 805 15.43 9.11 37.41
C CYS A 805 16.82 9.72 37.13
N LEU A 806 17.68 8.99 36.41
CA LEU A 806 18.90 9.52 35.82
C LEU A 806 18.66 9.80 34.35
N ALA A 807 19.12 10.96 33.88
CA ALA A 807 19.12 11.29 32.46
C ALA A 807 20.55 11.28 31.92
N PHE A 808 20.69 10.86 30.66
CA PHE A 808 21.92 10.82 29.90
C PHE A 808 21.72 11.59 28.59
N SER A 809 22.67 12.46 28.24
CA SER A 809 22.73 13.12 26.94
C SER A 809 24.01 12.66 26.23
N PHE A 810 23.86 12.11 25.02
CA PHE A 810 24.96 11.64 24.17
C PHE A 810 25.17 12.65 23.04
N ILE A 811 26.36 13.25 23.03
CA ILE A 811 26.71 14.39 22.17
C ILE A 811 27.48 13.89 20.95
N ASN A 812 27.18 14.48 19.78
CA ASN A 812 27.86 14.20 18.50
C ASN A 812 27.90 12.71 18.14
N TRP A 813 26.78 12.01 18.31
CA TRP A 813 26.69 10.59 17.99
C TRP A 813 26.59 10.35 16.47
N SER A 814 27.18 9.25 15.99
CA SER A 814 27.09 8.83 14.59
C SER A 814 27.32 7.33 14.41
N PHE A 815 26.65 6.74 13.41
CA PHE A 815 26.88 5.35 13.00
C PHE A 815 28.30 5.19 12.43
N VAL A 816 29.00 4.14 12.89
CA VAL A 816 30.39 3.81 12.51
C VAL A 816 30.43 2.93 11.27
#